data_AF-A0A060T081-F1
#
_entry.id   AF-A0A060T081-F1
#
_cell.length_a   1.000
_cell.length_b   1.000
_cell.length_c   1.000
_cell.angle_alpha   90.00
_cell.angle_beta   90.00
_cell.angle_gamma   90.00
#
_symmetry.space_group_name_H-M   'P 1'
#
loop_
_entity.id
_entity.type
_entity.pdbx_description
1 polymer ?
#
loop_
_entity_poly.entity_id
_entity_poly.type
_entity_poly.pdbx_seq_one_letter_code
_entity_poly.pdbx_strand_id
1 'polypeptide(L)'
;MHHWTPYRDKLVHTPAKSREKEFSPLLHTINGKNKVVPQTPRDADLSNGLLSFDNFSESLESVLSRNDNDEGLAKARAEVQADFETRGFIGDLPLKQQQEKFEELKNEAFGLRLKLFLLEQHLQRTSPEEVQKTIKENLELHVEINRLKREVSLRQHGDTDSAAEELRSQLRQAKEDADKDKEDYEYQIRDLNRQLDEYEQTSVESDQKMRQLQLENEQLQAELDNRDSRDRSTHSAHSAHSSHANNEELEDARFEIRQLQSKNDELEDTLASSRDEIKDLQLEIDRLNYKLAGDSASPSSSGDRSRDKSIEQDLRRQIQDKQDLIYKLQDQVASLEAQDRENQQRIEELLQQHDDDDKTFELNQQIRKLTRDNEYKDEQIKDMTSKQDQVERDLVFTKKDLETTRKELNDVRVLLSRNSTEIASLTNERNDLSRKLADLRASRDATETSRIHDTSIAAQRSRDQVGKLTGELDALKNQLKGNEDAWKREREYLEDKVASLERMKAAAEDQLSAVMKNTKNENITAAVQAEQAKHAEVKQSLDREIERLREDAKSLKQSVERHEQLEKEHLDKIKSLETQLQEMDDDLTVSQSQVEDAERERDSALAKISGLETSIRAQENTLDALRDVNRREAESRVQSAQKVNELEEKIRELQQVSDSTKQTLKRVQLDKDSLDEKCVYLQNKVKKLQHGLPVTPGKVSYGTTSSTTPNVMTPGYVRTPHFSPYQDSPSNRHTPGQQQQHSTHLGHTPRYQSSAAPASMEEYQSLLVDRKRLQRQLQISQYNVVRYKDAVKEMRKQKAAVEDKLLRTAAVTRAPTGQGSSIKDIQMLVTQLRYIKARLRREEAYRFDLRFMKTFFLLQISAYQACNRADLAILQDMGIYPDYRQKPKRHRIKSVALMVLATVRLRKRHQLYLEYDDKRKQRHKLLM
;
A
#
# COMPACT_ATOMS: atom_id res chain seq x y z
N MET A 1 -57.51 -24.21 16.41
CA MET A 1 -57.37 -25.23 15.36
C MET A 1 -56.01 -25.03 14.68
N HIS A 2 -55.24 -26.12 14.60
CA HIS A 2 -53.91 -26.29 14.00
C HIS A 2 -52.71 -25.55 14.64
N HIS A 3 -52.26 -26.15 15.76
CA HIS A 3 -50.86 -26.27 16.15
C HIS A 3 -50.02 -26.92 15.03
N TRP A 4 -48.69 -26.69 15.04
CA TRP A 4 -47.66 -27.74 14.98
C TRP A 4 -46.23 -27.15 15.14
N THR A 5 -45.63 -27.41 16.29
CA THR A 5 -44.19 -27.74 16.47
C THR A 5 -44.19 -29.19 16.96
N PRO A 6 -43.21 -30.06 16.61
CA PRO A 6 -41.96 -30.11 17.39
C PRO A 6 -40.72 -30.67 16.64
N TYR A 7 -39.50 -30.48 17.17
CA TYR A 7 -38.59 -31.57 17.55
C TYR A 7 -37.27 -31.05 18.18
N ARG A 8 -37.13 -31.34 19.48
CA ARG A 8 -35.92 -31.55 20.30
C ARG A 8 -35.62 -33.06 20.18
N ASP A 9 -34.43 -33.63 20.05
CA ASP A 9 -33.25 -33.66 20.93
C ASP A 9 -32.20 -34.56 20.23
N LYS A 10 -30.90 -34.35 20.47
CA LYS A 10 -30.00 -35.31 21.16
C LYS A 10 -28.52 -34.95 20.99
N LEU A 11 -27.85 -34.90 22.14
CA LEU A 11 -26.41 -34.87 22.37
C LEU A 11 -25.70 -36.11 21.81
N VAL A 12 -24.47 -35.95 21.30
CA VAL A 12 -23.37 -36.92 21.44
C VAL A 12 -22.04 -36.19 21.65
N HIS A 13 -21.25 -36.67 22.61
CA HIS A 13 -19.94 -36.19 23.04
C HIS A 13 -18.77 -36.80 22.23
N THR A 14 -17.79 -35.95 21.88
CA THR A 14 -16.30 -36.18 21.82
C THR A 14 -15.70 -37.16 20.78
N PRO A 15 -14.37 -37.15 20.48
CA PRO A 15 -13.26 -36.30 20.93
C PRO A 15 -12.35 -35.73 19.80
N ALA A 16 -11.33 -34.99 20.25
CA ALA A 16 -10.23 -34.35 19.53
C ALA A 16 -9.50 -35.17 18.43
N LYS A 17 -9.03 -34.46 17.40
CA LYS A 17 -7.71 -34.67 16.79
C LYS A 17 -7.25 -33.43 16.01
N SER A 18 -6.15 -32.88 16.48
CA SER A 18 -5.28 -31.90 15.83
C SER A 18 -4.79 -32.40 14.48
N ARG A 19 -4.91 -31.56 13.44
CA ARG A 19 -4.01 -31.57 12.29
C ARG A 19 -3.73 -30.12 11.90
N GLU A 20 -2.51 -29.70 12.21
CA GLU A 20 -1.82 -28.59 11.59
C GLU A 20 -1.94 -28.74 10.06
N LYS A 21 -2.52 -27.72 9.41
CA LYS A 21 -2.45 -27.59 7.96
C LYS A 21 -1.30 -26.64 7.67
N GLU A 22 -0.14 -27.22 7.40
CA GLU A 22 0.96 -26.54 6.76
C GLU A 22 0.50 -26.03 5.39
N PHE A 23 0.80 -24.76 5.14
CA PHE A 23 0.56 -24.09 3.87
C PHE A 23 1.73 -24.46 2.94
N SER A 24 1.51 -25.37 1.99
CA SER A 24 2.43 -25.54 0.85
C SER A 24 2.05 -24.58 -0.28
N PRO A 25 2.98 -23.79 -0.83
CA PRO A 25 2.70 -22.91 -1.97
C PRO A 25 2.64 -23.73 -3.26
N LEU A 26 1.47 -23.71 -3.92
CA LEU A 26 1.25 -24.27 -5.25
C LEU A 26 1.90 -23.36 -6.31
N LEU A 27 3.12 -23.68 -6.70
CA LEU A 27 3.66 -23.32 -8.02
C LEU A 27 3.56 -24.57 -8.91
N HIS A 28 2.62 -24.56 -9.86
CA HIS A 28 2.62 -25.47 -11.00
C HIS A 28 2.77 -24.65 -12.27
N THR A 29 3.98 -24.68 -12.82
CA THR A 29 4.31 -24.28 -14.18
C THR A 29 3.60 -25.21 -15.15
N ILE A 30 2.60 -24.71 -15.88
CA ILE A 30 1.98 -25.43 -16.99
C ILE A 30 2.93 -25.32 -18.20
N ASN A 31 3.65 -26.40 -18.45
CA ASN A 31 4.38 -26.63 -19.70
C ASN A 31 3.38 -26.89 -20.84
N GLY A 32 3.17 -25.90 -21.70
CA GLY A 32 2.39 -26.04 -22.94
C GLY A 32 3.30 -26.37 -24.13
N LYS A 33 3.47 -27.66 -24.43
CA LYS A 33 3.96 -28.12 -25.75
C LYS A 33 2.77 -28.36 -26.68
N ASN A 34 3.01 -28.14 -27.98
CA ASN A 34 2.19 -28.47 -29.15
C ASN A 34 1.00 -27.56 -29.47
N LYS A 35 1.19 -26.69 -30.46
CA LYS A 35 0.15 -26.39 -31.45
C LYS A 35 0.73 -26.45 -32.87
N VAL A 36 0.16 -27.39 -33.61
CA VAL A 36 0.28 -27.63 -35.05
C VAL A 36 -0.37 -26.46 -35.78
N VAL A 37 0.32 -25.97 -36.81
CA VAL A 37 -0.15 -24.95 -37.76
C VAL A 37 -1.19 -25.57 -38.70
N PRO A 38 -2.39 -24.99 -38.89
CA PRO A 38 -3.25 -25.36 -39.99
C PRO A 38 -2.83 -24.62 -41.26
N GLN A 39 -2.43 -25.36 -42.28
CA GLN A 39 -2.32 -24.87 -43.65
C GLN A 39 -3.74 -24.75 -44.23
N THR A 40 -4.07 -23.57 -44.77
CA THR A 40 -5.25 -23.37 -45.63
C THR A 40 -4.85 -23.33 -47.10
N PRO A 41 -5.77 -23.70 -48.02
CA PRO A 41 -5.46 -23.96 -49.43
C PRO A 41 -5.29 -22.68 -50.24
N ARG A 42 -4.36 -22.71 -51.19
CA ARG A 42 -4.16 -21.68 -52.22
C ARG A 42 -5.36 -21.63 -53.17
N ASP A 43 -5.92 -20.43 -53.33
CA ASP A 43 -6.86 -20.10 -54.38
C ASP A 43 -6.19 -20.08 -55.76
N ALA A 44 -6.97 -20.50 -56.75
CA ALA A 44 -6.60 -20.63 -58.14
C ALA A 44 -6.65 -19.28 -58.86
N ASP A 45 -5.63 -19.02 -59.68
CA ASP A 45 -5.61 -17.98 -60.70
C ASP A 45 -6.74 -18.21 -61.72
N LEU A 46 -7.72 -17.32 -61.72
CA LEU A 46 -8.68 -17.13 -62.80
C LEU A 46 -8.65 -15.66 -63.20
N SER A 47 -7.69 -15.31 -64.06
CA SER A 47 -7.78 -14.07 -64.82
C SER A 47 -7.45 -14.31 -66.30
N ASN A 48 -8.45 -13.97 -67.11
CA ASN A 48 -8.36 -13.40 -68.46
C ASN A 48 -8.22 -14.33 -69.67
N GLY A 49 -9.34 -14.49 -70.39
CA GLY A 49 -9.39 -15.05 -71.74
C GLY A 49 -10.81 -15.05 -72.33
N LEU A 50 -11.54 -13.93 -72.29
CA LEU A 50 -12.78 -13.76 -73.06
C LEU A 50 -12.48 -12.97 -74.34
N LEU A 51 -12.53 -13.66 -75.48
CA LEU A 51 -12.53 -13.09 -76.82
C LEU A 51 -13.96 -12.66 -77.21
N SER A 52 -14.08 -11.49 -77.83
CA SER A 52 -15.33 -10.85 -78.24
C SER A 52 -15.99 -11.52 -79.46
N PHE A 53 -17.32 -11.43 -79.51
CA PHE A 53 -18.23 -12.14 -80.41
C PHE A 53 -18.33 -11.53 -81.83
N ASP A 54 -17.65 -10.40 -82.09
CA ASP A 54 -17.85 -9.62 -83.33
C ASP A 54 -17.03 -10.13 -84.54
N ASN A 55 -16.06 -11.02 -84.34
CA ASN A 55 -15.25 -11.57 -85.45
C ASN A 55 -15.86 -12.81 -86.13
N PHE A 56 -17.08 -13.22 -85.78
CA PHE A 56 -17.69 -14.48 -86.27
C PHE A 56 -18.56 -14.31 -87.53
N SER A 57 -19.03 -13.09 -87.86
CA SER A 57 -20.00 -12.91 -88.95
C SER A 57 -19.37 -12.71 -90.34
N GLU A 58 -18.19 -12.10 -90.44
CA GLU A 58 -17.57 -11.79 -91.74
C GLU A 58 -16.89 -13.01 -92.42
N SER A 59 -16.59 -14.08 -91.66
CA SER A 59 -15.91 -15.26 -92.20
C SER A 59 -16.84 -16.28 -92.86
N LEU A 60 -18.17 -16.15 -92.69
CA LEU A 60 -19.15 -17.15 -93.15
C LEU A 60 -19.65 -16.89 -94.59
N GLU A 61 -19.61 -15.65 -95.08
CA GLU A 61 -19.98 -15.32 -96.47
C GLU A 61 -18.85 -15.55 -97.48
N SER A 62 -17.59 -15.55 -97.03
CA SER A 62 -16.41 -15.71 -97.90
C SER A 62 -16.21 -17.14 -98.44
N VAL A 63 -16.81 -18.17 -97.82
CA VAL A 63 -16.58 -19.58 -98.19
C VAL A 63 -17.66 -20.14 -99.13
N LEU A 64 -18.82 -19.49 -99.23
CA LEU A 64 -19.91 -19.95 -100.12
C LEU A 64 -19.75 -19.57 -101.59
N SER A 65 -18.70 -18.80 -101.97
CA SER A 65 -18.47 -18.33 -103.35
C SER A 65 -17.35 -19.06 -104.10
N ARG A 66 -16.85 -20.21 -103.61
CA ARG A 66 -15.84 -21.00 -104.32
C ARG A 66 -16.19 -22.48 -104.29
N ASN A 67 -16.88 -22.95 -105.34
CA ASN A 67 -16.61 -24.21 -106.06
C ASN A 67 -17.80 -24.56 -106.97
N ASP A 68 -17.80 -24.04 -108.20
CA ASP A 68 -18.79 -24.35 -109.26
C ASP A 68 -18.33 -25.47 -110.23
N ASN A 69 -17.34 -26.28 -109.85
CA ASN A 69 -16.85 -27.37 -110.71
C ASN A 69 -16.78 -28.68 -109.93
N ASP A 70 -17.87 -29.44 -109.87
CA ASP A 70 -17.79 -30.87 -109.54
C ASP A 70 -18.94 -31.66 -110.18
N GLU A 71 -18.62 -32.32 -111.30
CA GLU A 71 -19.49 -33.26 -112.03
C GLU A 71 -19.88 -34.51 -111.20
N GLY A 72 -19.32 -34.68 -109.99
CA GLY A 72 -19.66 -35.75 -109.05
C GLY A 72 -21.03 -35.61 -108.36
N LEU A 73 -21.57 -34.39 -108.25
CA LEU A 73 -22.83 -34.12 -107.54
C LEU A 73 -24.09 -34.50 -108.33
N ALA A 74 -23.99 -34.59 -109.67
CA ALA A 74 -25.11 -35.02 -110.52
C ALA A 74 -25.39 -36.53 -110.40
N LYS A 75 -24.37 -37.34 -110.09
CA LYS A 75 -24.50 -38.79 -109.92
C LYS A 75 -25.05 -39.18 -108.55
N ALA A 76 -24.62 -38.48 -107.50
CA ALA A 76 -25.16 -38.64 -106.14
C ALA A 76 -26.63 -38.18 -106.02
N ARG A 77 -27.05 -37.17 -106.81
CA ARG A 77 -28.48 -36.76 -106.87
C ARG A 77 -29.38 -37.82 -107.51
N ALA A 78 -28.88 -38.60 -108.48
CA ALA A 78 -29.65 -39.66 -109.11
C ALA A 78 -29.81 -40.91 -108.21
N GLU A 79 -28.80 -41.23 -107.39
CA GLU A 79 -28.89 -42.34 -106.41
C GLU A 79 -29.75 -41.99 -105.19
N VAL A 80 -29.69 -40.74 -104.69
CA VAL A 80 -30.54 -40.31 -103.55
C VAL A 80 -32.02 -40.18 -103.93
N GLN A 81 -32.32 -39.95 -105.22
CA GLN A 81 -33.70 -39.87 -105.70
C GLN A 81 -34.33 -41.27 -105.92
N ALA A 82 -33.51 -42.31 -106.12
CA ALA A 82 -33.97 -43.71 -106.19
C ALA A 82 -34.26 -44.32 -104.80
N ASP A 83 -33.53 -43.88 -103.76
CA ASP A 83 -33.76 -44.34 -102.37
C ASP A 83 -34.93 -43.64 -101.67
N PHE A 84 -35.48 -42.56 -102.24
CA PHE A 84 -36.66 -41.88 -101.69
C PHE A 84 -37.98 -42.59 -102.05
N GLU A 85 -38.01 -43.40 -103.11
CA GLU A 85 -39.21 -44.13 -103.56
C GLU A 85 -39.41 -45.47 -102.82
N THR A 86 -38.42 -45.99 -102.09
CA THR A 86 -38.50 -47.28 -101.37
C THR A 86 -38.84 -47.18 -99.88
N ARG A 87 -38.95 -45.97 -99.31
CA ARG A 87 -39.52 -45.74 -97.96
C ARG A 87 -40.95 -45.20 -98.05
N GLY A 88 -41.88 -46.10 -98.38
CA GLY A 88 -43.32 -45.83 -98.35
C GLY A 88 -43.86 -45.62 -96.93
N PHE A 89 -43.57 -44.48 -96.29
CA PHE A 89 -44.07 -44.18 -94.95
C PHE A 89 -44.36 -42.69 -94.67
N ILE A 90 -44.67 -41.90 -95.70
CA ILE A 90 -45.15 -40.51 -95.53
C ILE A 90 -46.58 -40.32 -96.08
N GLY A 91 -47.10 -41.24 -96.90
CA GLY A 91 -48.38 -41.10 -97.62
C GLY A 91 -49.66 -41.02 -96.76
N ASP A 92 -49.63 -41.51 -95.50
CA ASP A 92 -50.86 -41.64 -94.68
C ASP A 92 -50.95 -40.65 -93.51
N LEU A 93 -50.03 -39.70 -93.37
CA LEU A 93 -50.13 -38.64 -92.36
C LEU A 93 -50.84 -37.39 -92.93
N PRO A 94 -51.73 -36.72 -92.17
CA PRO A 94 -52.34 -35.45 -92.57
C PRO A 94 -51.28 -34.42 -92.96
N LEU A 95 -51.55 -33.58 -93.98
CA LEU A 95 -50.58 -32.61 -94.54
C LEU A 95 -49.80 -31.82 -93.48
N LYS A 96 -50.47 -31.45 -92.37
CA LYS A 96 -49.87 -30.68 -91.28
C LYS A 96 -48.76 -31.45 -90.55
N GLN A 97 -48.92 -32.76 -90.36
CA GLN A 97 -47.91 -33.63 -89.74
C GLN A 97 -46.78 -33.99 -90.72
N GLN A 98 -47.06 -34.03 -92.02
CA GLN A 98 -46.00 -34.15 -93.03
C GLN A 98 -45.11 -32.90 -93.05
N GLN A 99 -45.71 -31.72 -92.87
CA GLN A 99 -45.00 -30.45 -92.83
C GLN A 99 -44.10 -30.32 -91.59
N GLU A 100 -44.60 -30.75 -90.43
CA GLU A 100 -43.84 -30.80 -89.17
C GLU A 100 -42.63 -31.73 -89.26
N LYS A 101 -42.80 -32.94 -89.81
CA LYS A 101 -41.67 -33.85 -90.07
C LYS A 101 -40.67 -33.29 -91.09
N PHE A 102 -41.14 -32.47 -92.03
CA PHE A 102 -40.25 -31.81 -92.98
C PHE A 102 -39.42 -30.71 -92.33
N GLU A 103 -39.97 -30.00 -91.35
CA GLU A 103 -39.22 -29.02 -90.54
C GLU A 103 -38.22 -29.71 -89.61
N GLU A 104 -38.59 -30.83 -88.97
CA GLU A 104 -37.66 -31.64 -88.18
C GLU A 104 -36.47 -32.11 -89.03
N LEU A 105 -36.73 -32.67 -90.23
CA LEU A 105 -35.67 -33.11 -91.13
C LEU A 105 -34.80 -31.96 -91.65
N LYS A 106 -35.37 -30.76 -91.85
CA LYS A 106 -34.59 -29.56 -92.20
C LYS A 106 -33.68 -29.14 -91.06
N ASN A 107 -34.17 -29.18 -89.83
CA ASN A 107 -33.39 -28.82 -88.64
C ASN A 107 -32.28 -29.84 -88.39
N GLU A 108 -32.54 -31.14 -88.58
CA GLU A 108 -31.51 -32.18 -88.52
C GLU A 108 -30.46 -32.02 -89.63
N ALA A 109 -30.88 -31.73 -90.87
CA ALA A 109 -29.96 -31.48 -91.97
C ALA A 109 -29.08 -30.24 -91.73
N PHE A 110 -29.64 -29.19 -91.13
CA PHE A 110 -28.87 -28.01 -90.72
C PHE A 110 -27.86 -28.34 -89.61
N GLY A 111 -28.29 -29.08 -88.58
CA GLY A 111 -27.42 -29.51 -87.49
C GLY A 111 -26.26 -30.39 -87.96
N LEU A 112 -26.50 -31.26 -88.95
CA LEU A 112 -25.44 -32.06 -89.56
C LEU A 112 -24.46 -31.22 -90.38
N ARG A 113 -24.94 -30.23 -91.16
CA ARG A 113 -24.06 -29.30 -91.88
C ARG A 113 -23.17 -28.50 -90.93
N LEU A 114 -23.71 -28.03 -89.81
CA LEU A 114 -22.94 -27.30 -88.80
C LEU A 114 -21.87 -28.17 -88.16
N LYS A 115 -22.20 -29.43 -87.83
CA LYS A 115 -21.22 -30.39 -87.28
C LYS A 115 -20.10 -30.69 -88.28
N LEU A 116 -20.43 -30.83 -89.57
CA LEU A 116 -19.46 -31.12 -90.62
C LEU A 116 -18.50 -29.93 -90.83
N PHE A 117 -19.03 -28.70 -90.81
CA PHE A 117 -18.25 -27.47 -90.83
C PHE A 117 -17.29 -27.35 -89.64
N LEU A 118 -17.75 -27.65 -88.43
CA LEU A 118 -16.89 -27.61 -87.23
C LEU A 118 -15.79 -28.68 -87.27
N LEU A 119 -16.09 -29.87 -87.81
CA LEU A 119 -15.10 -30.91 -87.99
C LEU A 119 -14.04 -30.51 -89.02
N GLU A 120 -14.46 -29.87 -90.11
CA GLU A 120 -13.57 -29.40 -91.18
C GLU A 120 -12.68 -28.25 -90.70
N GLN A 121 -13.23 -27.32 -89.92
CA GLN A 121 -12.46 -26.26 -89.26
C GLN A 121 -11.45 -26.82 -88.26
N HIS A 122 -11.84 -27.86 -87.50
CA HIS A 122 -10.93 -28.52 -86.57
C HIS A 122 -9.81 -29.23 -87.33
N LEU A 123 -10.11 -29.92 -88.43
CA LEU A 123 -9.11 -30.58 -89.27
C LEU A 123 -8.14 -29.59 -89.92
N GLN A 124 -8.62 -28.43 -90.39
CA GLN A 124 -7.77 -27.36 -90.92
C GLN A 124 -6.82 -26.81 -89.84
N ARG A 125 -7.36 -26.51 -88.64
CA ARG A 125 -6.57 -26.03 -87.48
C ARG A 125 -5.55 -27.03 -86.96
N THR A 126 -5.83 -28.32 -87.10
CA THR A 126 -4.89 -29.40 -86.76
C THR A 126 -4.05 -29.86 -87.94
N SER A 127 -4.11 -29.17 -89.09
CA SER A 127 -3.30 -29.55 -90.23
C SER A 127 -1.81 -29.40 -89.87
N PRO A 128 -0.95 -30.33 -90.32
CA PRO A 128 0.48 -30.28 -90.00
C PRO A 128 1.15 -28.96 -90.39
N GLU A 129 0.62 -28.26 -91.41
CA GLU A 129 1.14 -26.99 -91.89
C GLU A 129 0.81 -25.81 -90.96
N GLU A 130 -0.42 -25.73 -90.42
CA GLU A 130 -0.79 -24.70 -89.44
C GLU A 130 -0.14 -24.93 -88.07
N VAL A 131 0.03 -26.19 -87.67
CA VAL A 131 0.81 -26.54 -86.48
C VAL A 131 2.28 -26.16 -86.66
N GLN A 132 2.87 -26.36 -87.85
CA GLN A 132 4.23 -25.87 -88.13
C GLN A 132 4.32 -24.34 -88.17
N LYS A 133 3.30 -23.65 -88.68
CA LYS A 133 3.24 -22.19 -88.69
C LYS A 133 3.17 -21.62 -87.28
N THR A 134 2.30 -22.16 -86.43
CA THR A 134 2.19 -21.74 -85.02
C THR A 134 3.45 -22.08 -84.22
N ILE A 135 4.14 -23.19 -84.51
CA ILE A 135 5.46 -23.49 -83.91
C ILE A 135 6.51 -22.46 -84.36
N LYS A 136 6.53 -22.05 -85.64
CA LYS A 136 7.43 -20.99 -86.13
C LYS A 136 7.14 -19.64 -85.49
N GLU A 137 5.88 -19.23 -85.40
CA GLU A 137 5.47 -17.99 -84.74
C GLU A 137 5.84 -18.00 -83.25
N ASN A 138 5.64 -19.13 -82.55
CA ASN A 138 6.06 -19.26 -81.15
C ASN A 138 7.59 -19.22 -80.98
N LEU A 139 8.35 -19.76 -81.94
CA LEU A 139 9.81 -19.63 -81.96
C LEU A 139 10.25 -18.18 -82.18
N GLU A 140 9.62 -17.46 -83.10
CA GLU A 140 9.87 -16.04 -83.37
C GLU A 140 9.53 -15.18 -82.14
N LEU A 141 8.38 -15.41 -81.50
CA LEU A 141 8.00 -14.74 -80.25
C LEU A 141 8.99 -15.05 -79.12
N HIS A 142 9.47 -16.28 -78.99
CA HIS A 142 10.50 -16.61 -78.02
C HIS A 142 11.84 -15.91 -78.29
N VAL A 143 12.22 -15.74 -79.55
CA VAL A 143 13.41 -14.98 -79.95
C VAL A 143 13.23 -13.49 -79.60
N GLU A 144 12.07 -12.91 -79.89
CA GLU A 144 11.76 -11.50 -79.58
C GLU A 144 11.69 -11.25 -78.07
N ILE A 145 11.08 -12.16 -77.30
CA ILE A 145 11.07 -12.11 -75.83
C ILE A 145 12.51 -12.13 -75.28
N ASN A 146 13.38 -12.98 -75.82
CA ASN A 146 14.78 -13.03 -75.38
C ASN A 146 15.57 -11.78 -75.80
N ARG A 147 15.24 -11.19 -76.95
CA ARG A 147 15.81 -9.91 -77.42
C ARG A 147 15.42 -8.77 -76.50
N LEU A 148 14.13 -8.63 -76.21
CA LEU A 148 13.57 -7.64 -75.28
C LEU A 148 14.10 -7.84 -73.86
N LYS A 149 14.25 -9.08 -73.40
CA LYS A 149 14.83 -9.38 -72.09
C LYS A 149 16.29 -8.93 -71.98
N ARG A 150 17.09 -9.04 -73.05
CA ARG A 150 18.45 -8.47 -73.09
C ARG A 150 18.43 -6.94 -73.15
N GLU A 151 17.54 -6.33 -73.92
CA GLU A 151 17.41 -4.86 -73.98
C GLU A 151 16.95 -4.27 -72.64
N VAL A 152 16.05 -4.95 -71.92
CA VAL A 152 15.64 -4.57 -70.56
C VAL A 152 16.79 -4.75 -69.58
N SER A 153 17.56 -5.84 -69.64
CA SER A 153 18.77 -5.99 -68.80
C SER A 153 19.86 -4.95 -69.13
N LEU A 154 20.01 -4.54 -70.38
CA LEU A 154 20.94 -3.48 -70.79
C LEU A 154 20.48 -2.09 -70.33
N ARG A 155 19.17 -1.83 -70.27
CA ARG A 155 18.61 -0.56 -69.76
C ARG A 155 18.55 -0.51 -68.23
N GLN A 156 18.42 -1.64 -67.54
CA GLN A 156 18.46 -1.74 -66.08
C GLN A 156 19.87 -1.55 -65.48
N HIS A 157 20.93 -1.56 -66.29
CA HIS A 157 22.31 -1.37 -65.82
C HIS A 157 22.97 -0.05 -66.28
N GLY A 158 22.26 0.80 -67.02
CA GLY A 158 22.81 2.06 -67.54
C GLY A 158 22.50 3.28 -66.66
N ASP A 159 21.22 3.47 -66.31
CA ASP A 159 20.76 4.74 -65.73
C ASP A 159 20.12 4.60 -64.33
N THR A 160 19.89 3.38 -63.86
CA THR A 160 19.43 3.10 -62.48
C THR A 160 20.56 2.77 -61.52
N ASP A 161 21.74 2.38 -62.00
CA ASP A 161 22.84 2.01 -61.12
C ASP A 161 23.45 3.23 -60.43
N SER A 162 23.59 4.41 -61.05
CA SER A 162 24.13 5.60 -60.34
C SER A 162 23.19 6.11 -59.24
N ALA A 163 21.88 6.18 -59.50
CA ALA A 163 20.90 6.65 -58.52
C ALA A 163 20.57 5.59 -57.46
N ALA A 164 20.58 4.30 -57.82
CA ALA A 164 20.44 3.22 -56.87
C ALA A 164 21.71 3.00 -56.03
N GLU A 165 22.91 3.25 -56.57
CA GLU A 165 24.17 3.23 -55.80
C GLU A 165 24.20 4.40 -54.81
N GLU A 166 23.75 5.60 -55.20
CA GLU A 166 23.59 6.75 -54.28
C GLU A 166 22.56 6.47 -53.18
N LEU A 167 21.39 5.95 -53.53
CA LEU A 167 20.38 5.56 -52.53
C LEU A 167 20.88 4.40 -51.65
N ARG A 168 21.59 3.41 -52.20
CA ARG A 168 22.20 2.34 -51.41
C ARG A 168 23.34 2.85 -50.53
N SER A 169 24.09 3.86 -50.97
CA SER A 169 25.13 4.52 -50.19
C SER A 169 24.53 5.32 -49.04
N GLN A 170 23.48 6.10 -49.29
CA GLN A 170 22.74 6.83 -48.25
C GLN A 170 22.07 5.87 -47.26
N LEU A 171 21.52 4.75 -47.75
CA LEU A 171 20.87 3.75 -46.90
C LEU A 171 21.89 2.88 -46.13
N ARG A 172 23.12 2.71 -46.65
CA ARG A 172 24.25 2.15 -45.89
C ARG A 172 24.73 3.13 -44.82
N GLN A 173 24.87 4.40 -45.15
CA GLN A 173 25.31 5.42 -44.20
C GLN A 173 24.28 5.63 -43.07
N ALA A 174 22.99 5.70 -43.40
CA ALA A 174 21.92 5.76 -42.40
C ALA A 174 21.84 4.49 -41.53
N LYS A 175 22.17 3.31 -42.08
CA LYS A 175 22.28 2.08 -41.29
C LYS A 175 23.50 2.08 -40.39
N GLU A 176 24.66 2.52 -40.88
CA GLU A 176 25.88 2.64 -40.07
C GLU A 176 25.70 3.66 -38.94
N ASP A 177 25.02 4.77 -39.18
CA ASP A 177 24.74 5.76 -38.14
C ASP A 177 23.68 5.24 -37.14
N ALA A 178 22.67 4.52 -37.60
CA ALA A 178 21.71 3.84 -36.71
C ALA A 178 22.36 2.70 -35.89
N ASP A 179 23.32 1.97 -36.47
CA ASP A 179 24.07 0.92 -35.77
C ASP A 179 25.05 1.53 -34.75
N LYS A 180 25.67 2.69 -35.04
CA LYS A 180 26.47 3.44 -34.06
C LYS A 180 25.60 3.97 -32.92
N ASP A 181 24.46 4.58 -33.22
CA ASP A 181 23.53 5.05 -32.19
C ASP A 181 23.06 3.87 -31.33
N LYS A 182 22.79 2.72 -31.93
CA LYS A 182 22.45 1.49 -31.22
C LYS A 182 23.60 1.01 -30.33
N GLU A 183 24.84 1.03 -30.81
CA GLU A 183 26.02 0.70 -30.01
C GLU A 183 26.19 1.67 -28.82
N ASP A 184 25.95 2.96 -29.02
CA ASP A 184 25.99 3.98 -27.97
C ASP A 184 24.87 3.78 -26.93
N TYR A 185 23.65 3.46 -27.36
CA TYR A 185 22.55 3.11 -26.45
C TYR A 185 22.83 1.79 -25.71
N GLU A 186 23.39 0.77 -26.38
CA GLU A 186 23.80 -0.47 -25.73
C GLU A 186 24.91 -0.24 -24.70
N TYR A 187 25.83 0.69 -24.97
CA TYR A 187 26.86 1.10 -24.02
C TYR A 187 26.25 1.82 -22.81
N GLN A 188 25.33 2.77 -23.03
CA GLN A 188 24.62 3.44 -21.94
C GLN A 188 23.77 2.47 -21.11
N ILE A 189 23.10 1.51 -21.75
CA ILE A 189 22.33 0.47 -21.05
C ILE A 189 23.26 -0.40 -20.21
N ARG A 190 24.44 -0.78 -20.72
CA ARG A 190 25.44 -1.52 -19.92
C ARG A 190 25.96 -0.70 -18.74
N ASP A 191 26.21 0.59 -18.91
CA ASP A 191 26.67 1.45 -17.82
C ASP A 191 25.59 1.66 -16.75
N LEU A 192 24.34 1.90 -17.15
CA LEU A 192 23.20 1.99 -16.24
C LEU A 192 22.94 0.68 -15.49
N ASN A 193 23.05 -0.47 -16.18
CA ASN A 193 22.92 -1.77 -15.53
C ASN A 193 24.07 -2.02 -14.53
N ARG A 194 25.29 -1.60 -14.86
CA ARG A 194 26.41 -1.68 -13.93
C ARG A 194 26.19 -0.80 -12.69
N GLN A 195 25.69 0.43 -12.87
CA GLN A 195 25.34 1.30 -11.74
C GLN A 195 24.22 0.69 -10.89
N LEU A 196 23.21 0.07 -11.52
CA LEU A 196 22.16 -0.68 -10.82
C LEU A 196 22.73 -1.83 -10.00
N ASP A 197 23.63 -2.64 -10.56
CA ASP A 197 24.29 -3.74 -9.85
C ASP A 197 25.12 -3.22 -8.64
N GLU A 198 25.80 -2.09 -8.78
CA GLU A 198 26.54 -1.42 -7.70
C GLU A 198 25.58 -0.91 -6.59
N TYR A 199 24.42 -0.36 -6.96
CA TYR A 199 23.38 0.02 -6.00
C TYR A 199 22.74 -1.18 -5.30
N GLU A 200 22.50 -2.28 -6.01
CA GLU A 200 22.00 -3.52 -5.43
C GLU A 200 23.00 -4.11 -4.42
N GLN A 201 24.29 -4.14 -4.76
CA GLN A 201 25.33 -4.58 -3.83
C GLN A 201 25.38 -3.71 -2.57
N THR A 202 25.40 -2.38 -2.69
CA THR A 202 25.42 -1.48 -1.53
C THR A 202 24.15 -1.59 -0.68
N SER A 203 22.99 -1.82 -1.30
CA SER A 203 21.74 -2.10 -0.58
C SER A 203 21.82 -3.42 0.19
N VAL A 204 22.35 -4.48 -0.41
CA VAL A 204 22.54 -5.78 0.25
C VAL A 204 23.52 -5.67 1.43
N GLU A 205 24.62 -4.93 1.26
CA GLU A 205 25.57 -4.65 2.36
C GLU A 205 24.92 -3.86 3.51
N SER A 206 24.10 -2.85 3.19
CA SER A 206 23.34 -2.09 4.18
C SER A 206 22.34 -2.97 4.92
N ASP A 207 21.63 -3.87 4.22
CA ASP A 207 20.71 -4.83 4.83
C ASP A 207 21.43 -5.84 5.72
N GLN A 208 22.61 -6.32 5.32
CA GLN A 208 23.44 -7.18 6.16
C GLN A 208 23.88 -6.44 7.43
N LYS A 209 24.29 -5.17 7.31
CA LYS A 209 24.67 -4.34 8.45
C LYS A 209 23.49 -4.06 9.38
N MET A 210 22.30 -3.81 8.82
CA MET A 210 21.06 -3.68 9.59
C MET A 210 20.71 -4.96 10.35
N ARG A 211 20.84 -6.13 9.72
CA ARG A 211 20.64 -7.42 10.41
C ARG A 211 21.67 -7.65 11.51
N GLN A 212 22.93 -7.29 11.29
CA GLN A 212 23.97 -7.36 12.33
C GLN A 212 23.63 -6.46 13.52
N LEU A 213 23.25 -5.20 13.28
CA LEU A 213 22.84 -4.27 14.34
C LEU A 213 21.56 -4.72 15.05
N GLN A 214 20.61 -5.35 14.35
CA GLN A 214 19.42 -5.93 14.96
C GLN A 214 19.77 -7.10 15.88
N LEU A 215 20.69 -7.97 15.43
CA LEU A 215 21.12 -9.14 16.19
C LEU A 215 21.95 -8.71 17.42
N GLU A 216 22.79 -7.69 17.28
CA GLU A 216 23.50 -7.05 18.38
C GLU A 216 22.53 -6.39 19.38
N ASN A 217 21.49 -5.69 18.90
CA ASN A 217 20.46 -5.15 19.79
C ASN A 217 19.68 -6.26 20.51
N GLU A 218 19.32 -7.36 19.84
CA GLU A 218 18.70 -8.52 20.49
C GLU A 218 19.62 -9.15 21.54
N GLN A 219 20.93 -9.24 21.27
CA GLN A 219 21.91 -9.72 22.23
C GLN A 219 22.03 -8.79 23.44
N LEU A 220 22.17 -7.49 23.23
CA LEU A 220 22.22 -6.49 24.30
C LEU A 220 20.93 -6.48 25.13
N GLN A 221 19.78 -6.67 24.48
CA GLN A 221 18.49 -6.73 25.16
C GLN A 221 18.35 -8.02 25.98
N ALA A 222 18.82 -9.16 25.46
CA ALA A 222 18.88 -10.41 26.21
C ALA A 222 19.88 -10.33 27.38
N GLU A 223 21.01 -9.64 27.21
CA GLU A 223 21.96 -9.36 28.29
C GLU A 223 21.36 -8.44 29.36
N LEU A 224 20.60 -7.42 28.98
CA LEU A 224 19.86 -6.56 29.91
C LEU A 224 18.79 -7.35 30.67
N ASP A 225 17.98 -8.16 29.99
CA ASP A 225 16.97 -9.01 30.63
C ASP A 225 17.62 -10.04 31.58
N ASN A 226 18.76 -10.60 31.20
CA ASN A 226 19.55 -11.49 32.04
C ASN A 226 20.14 -10.75 33.25
N ARG A 227 20.70 -9.55 33.07
CA ARG A 227 21.15 -8.68 34.17
C ARG A 227 20.01 -8.36 35.13
N ASP A 228 18.87 -7.91 34.62
CA ASP A 228 17.67 -7.63 35.42
C ASP A 228 17.21 -8.85 36.22
N SER A 229 17.24 -10.04 35.63
CA SER A 229 16.87 -11.27 36.32
C SER A 229 17.90 -11.69 37.38
N ARG A 230 19.19 -11.42 37.13
CA ARG A 230 20.29 -11.69 38.05
C ARG A 230 20.29 -10.68 39.20
N ASP A 231 20.03 -9.42 38.92
CA ASP A 231 19.92 -8.33 39.90
C ASP A 231 18.67 -8.52 40.77
N ARG A 232 17.53 -8.95 40.21
CA ARG A 232 16.35 -9.30 41.03
C ARG A 232 16.57 -10.50 41.93
N SER A 233 17.31 -11.52 41.48
CA SER A 233 17.59 -12.70 42.32
C SER A 233 18.66 -12.45 43.38
N THR A 234 19.63 -11.58 43.11
CA THR A 234 20.69 -11.19 44.07
C THR A 234 20.21 -10.10 45.04
N HIS A 235 19.46 -9.09 44.59
CA HIS A 235 18.93 -8.02 45.45
C HIS A 235 17.87 -8.55 46.42
N SER A 236 17.03 -9.52 46.03
CA SER A 236 16.04 -10.09 46.96
C SER A 236 16.65 -10.93 48.07
N ALA A 237 17.86 -11.50 47.87
CA ALA A 237 18.53 -12.34 48.86
C ALA A 237 19.58 -11.59 49.69
N HIS A 238 20.28 -10.60 49.11
CA HIS A 238 21.33 -9.84 49.83
C HIS A 238 20.81 -8.53 50.45
N SER A 239 19.79 -7.88 49.90
CA SER A 239 19.26 -6.63 50.47
C SER A 239 18.56 -6.86 51.81
N ALA A 240 17.86 -7.99 52.00
CA ALA A 240 17.12 -8.25 53.24
C ALA A 240 17.99 -8.69 54.44
N HIS A 241 19.23 -9.14 54.22
CA HIS A 241 20.15 -9.52 55.30
C HIS A 241 21.23 -8.48 55.55
N SER A 242 21.72 -7.78 54.53
CA SER A 242 22.74 -6.74 54.72
C SER A 242 22.16 -5.38 55.16
N SER A 243 20.93 -5.03 54.75
CA SER A 243 20.31 -3.77 55.21
C SER A 243 19.82 -3.83 56.65
N HIS A 244 19.48 -5.02 57.17
CA HIS A 244 19.10 -5.18 58.57
C HIS A 244 20.32 -5.09 59.50
N ALA A 245 21.43 -5.75 59.18
CA ALA A 245 22.66 -5.68 59.97
C ALA A 245 23.23 -4.25 60.00
N ASN A 246 23.30 -3.58 58.84
CA ASN A 246 23.83 -2.22 58.78
C ASN A 246 22.89 -1.16 59.42
N ASN A 247 21.56 -1.38 59.39
CA ASN A 247 20.63 -0.50 60.11
C ASN A 247 20.68 -0.72 61.62
N GLU A 248 20.93 -1.93 62.08
CA GLU A 248 21.05 -2.23 63.52
C GLU A 248 22.32 -1.57 64.08
N GLU A 249 23.45 -1.66 63.36
CA GLU A 249 24.69 -0.95 63.71
C GLU A 249 24.53 0.59 63.67
N LEU A 250 23.81 1.13 62.68
CA LEU A 250 23.49 2.57 62.62
C LEU A 250 22.53 3.02 63.73
N GLU A 251 21.58 2.18 64.12
CA GLU A 251 20.68 2.49 65.23
C GLU A 251 21.39 2.45 66.59
N ASP A 252 22.33 1.51 66.77
CA ASP A 252 23.18 1.41 67.96
C ASP A 252 24.13 2.63 68.07
N ALA A 253 24.79 3.02 66.99
CA ALA A 253 25.63 4.23 66.96
C ALA A 253 24.82 5.51 67.24
N ARG A 254 23.61 5.63 66.68
CA ARG A 254 22.69 6.75 66.96
C ARG A 254 22.16 6.77 68.38
N PHE A 255 22.10 5.61 69.04
CA PHE A 255 21.72 5.51 70.44
C PHE A 255 22.87 5.94 71.35
N GLU A 256 24.11 5.57 71.03
CA GLU A 256 25.31 6.01 71.73
C GLU A 256 25.53 7.53 71.61
N ILE A 257 25.38 8.09 70.41
CA ILE A 257 25.44 9.56 70.20
C ILE A 257 24.40 10.28 71.06
N ARG A 258 23.17 9.76 71.14
CA ARG A 258 22.11 10.35 71.99
C ARG A 258 22.43 10.29 73.48
N GLN A 259 23.06 9.21 73.96
CA GLN A 259 23.51 9.13 75.35
C GLN A 259 24.63 10.10 75.66
N LEU A 260 25.60 10.25 74.74
CA LEU A 260 26.71 11.19 74.92
C LEU A 260 26.23 12.64 74.89
N GLN A 261 25.29 12.98 74.00
CA GLN A 261 24.65 14.30 73.97
C GLN A 261 23.91 14.62 75.27
N SER A 262 23.11 13.69 75.79
CA SER A 262 22.42 13.88 77.07
C SER A 262 23.39 14.08 78.24
N LYS A 263 24.56 13.42 78.22
CA LYS A 263 25.60 13.63 79.23
C LYS A 263 26.30 14.97 79.09
N ASN A 264 26.50 15.45 77.86
CA ASN A 264 27.05 16.79 77.63
C ASN A 264 26.08 17.87 78.10
N ASP A 265 24.78 17.74 77.84
CA ASP A 265 23.78 18.68 78.35
C ASP A 265 23.81 18.74 79.90
N GLU A 266 23.90 17.59 80.58
CA GLU A 266 24.05 17.52 82.05
C GLU A 266 25.36 18.16 82.54
N LEU A 267 26.47 17.95 81.82
CA LEU A 267 27.77 18.56 82.15
C LEU A 267 27.75 20.09 81.93
N GLU A 268 27.14 20.57 80.86
CA GLU A 268 26.97 22.00 80.59
C GLU A 268 26.14 22.70 81.69
N ASP A 269 25.05 22.08 82.15
CA ASP A 269 24.23 22.59 83.24
C ASP A 269 25.03 22.69 84.57
N THR A 270 25.82 21.66 84.88
CA THR A 270 26.68 21.68 86.10
C THR A 270 27.82 22.69 86.00
N LEU A 271 28.39 22.87 84.81
CA LEU A 271 29.38 23.91 84.53
C LEU A 271 28.78 25.31 84.67
N ALA A 272 27.57 25.53 84.17
CA ALA A 272 26.86 26.80 84.31
C ALA A 272 26.62 27.13 85.79
N SER A 273 26.10 26.17 86.57
CA SER A 273 25.87 26.34 88.01
C SER A 273 27.16 26.66 88.77
N SER A 274 28.27 25.95 88.47
CA SER A 274 29.55 26.15 89.16
C SER A 274 30.17 27.51 88.80
N ARG A 275 30.04 27.96 87.55
CA ARG A 275 30.49 29.28 87.11
C ARG A 275 29.71 30.41 87.79
N ASP A 276 28.40 30.24 87.98
CA ASP A 276 27.58 31.24 88.67
C ASP A 276 27.90 31.29 90.18
N GLU A 277 28.16 30.15 90.82
CA GLU A 277 28.64 30.11 92.21
C GLU A 277 30.00 30.82 92.37
N ILE A 278 30.92 30.65 91.41
CA ILE A 278 32.19 31.40 91.39
C ILE A 278 31.93 32.90 91.28
N LYS A 279 31.01 33.35 90.41
CA LYS A 279 30.68 34.79 90.28
C LYS A 279 30.09 35.35 91.57
N ASP A 280 29.20 34.61 92.23
CA ASP A 280 28.60 35.03 93.49
C ASP A 280 29.64 35.14 94.61
N LEU A 281 30.56 34.18 94.71
CA LEU A 281 31.68 34.23 95.64
C LEU A 281 32.62 35.40 95.34
N GLN A 282 32.88 35.71 94.07
CA GLN A 282 33.67 36.88 93.65
C GLN A 282 33.00 38.19 94.07
N LEU A 283 31.69 38.35 93.80
CA LEU A 283 30.92 39.52 94.23
C LEU A 283 30.92 39.68 95.75
N GLU A 284 30.89 38.57 96.48
CA GLU A 284 30.91 38.59 97.94
C GLU A 284 32.32 38.94 98.49
N ILE A 285 33.39 38.50 97.83
CA ILE A 285 34.75 38.98 98.12
C ILE A 285 34.85 40.49 97.85
N ASP A 286 34.29 40.99 96.74
CA ASP A 286 34.30 42.42 96.43
C ASP A 286 33.54 43.24 97.48
N ARG A 287 32.41 42.74 97.97
CA ARG A 287 31.68 43.35 99.09
C ARG A 287 32.48 43.36 100.39
N LEU A 288 33.16 42.26 100.72
CA LEU A 288 34.03 42.18 101.90
C LEU A 288 35.23 43.12 101.77
N ASN A 289 35.84 43.21 100.59
CA ASN A 289 36.90 44.17 100.28
C ASN A 289 36.42 45.63 100.39
N TYR A 290 35.20 45.92 99.92
CA TYR A 290 34.60 47.25 100.07
C TYR A 290 34.36 47.62 101.54
N LYS A 291 33.93 46.67 102.39
CA LYS A 291 33.83 46.87 103.85
C LYS A 291 35.20 47.12 104.48
N LEU A 292 36.21 46.34 104.08
CA LEU A 292 37.60 46.51 104.51
C LEU A 292 38.17 47.89 104.14
N ALA A 293 37.80 48.40 102.96
CA ALA A 293 38.22 49.72 102.48
C ALA A 293 37.41 50.87 103.11
N GLY A 294 36.11 50.70 103.31
CA GLY A 294 35.20 51.71 103.86
C GLY A 294 35.46 52.04 105.33
N ASP A 295 35.82 51.05 106.16
CA ASP A 295 36.15 51.26 107.57
C ASP A 295 37.52 51.94 107.78
N SER A 296 38.36 51.99 106.74
CA SER A 296 39.65 52.70 106.78
C SER A 296 39.55 54.21 106.49
N ALA A 297 38.39 54.69 106.01
CA ALA A 297 38.22 56.05 105.46
C ALA A 297 37.56 57.07 106.42
N SER A 298 37.21 56.71 107.67
CA SER A 298 36.66 57.66 108.67
C SER A 298 37.58 57.80 109.89
N PRO A 299 38.49 58.80 109.93
CA PRO A 299 39.38 59.04 111.05
C PRO A 299 38.72 59.95 112.09
N SER A 300 37.77 59.43 112.87
CA SER A 300 37.25 60.17 114.03
C SER A 300 36.52 59.29 115.05
N SER A 301 37.26 58.51 115.85
CA SER A 301 37.11 58.50 117.31
C SER A 301 38.18 57.60 117.92
N SER A 302 38.97 58.17 118.84
CA SER A 302 40.02 57.48 119.58
C SER A 302 39.40 56.63 120.68
N GLY A 303 39.20 55.34 120.42
CA GLY A 303 38.83 54.37 121.45
C GLY A 303 38.63 52.98 120.86
N ASP A 304 39.57 52.07 121.14
CA ASP A 304 39.49 50.61 120.93
C ASP A 304 40.03 50.02 119.60
N ARG A 305 41.23 50.46 119.19
CA ARG A 305 42.04 49.89 118.07
C ARG A 305 42.36 48.38 118.17
N SER A 306 42.05 47.72 119.30
CA SER A 306 42.26 46.26 119.43
C SER A 306 41.11 45.46 118.82
N ARG A 307 39.88 45.99 118.83
CA ARG A 307 38.71 45.32 118.24
C ARG A 307 38.71 45.45 116.72
N ASP A 308 39.04 46.62 116.18
CA ASP A 308 39.09 46.85 114.74
C ASP A 308 40.13 45.97 114.03
N LYS A 309 41.29 45.74 114.67
CA LYS A 309 42.29 44.79 114.15
C LYS A 309 41.81 43.34 114.14
N SER A 310 41.00 42.94 115.14
CA SER A 310 40.42 41.60 115.19
C SER A 310 39.38 41.42 114.08
N ILE A 311 38.53 42.43 113.87
CA ILE A 311 37.51 42.42 112.81
C ILE A 311 38.16 42.42 111.42
N GLU A 312 39.21 43.23 111.22
CA GLU A 312 39.99 43.24 109.98
C GLU A 312 40.64 41.87 109.73
N GLN A 313 41.21 41.24 110.76
CA GLN A 313 41.82 39.92 110.66
C GLN A 313 40.78 38.83 110.33
N ASP A 314 39.59 38.89 110.94
CA ASP A 314 38.48 37.97 110.65
C ASP A 314 37.93 38.16 109.23
N LEU A 315 37.81 39.40 108.75
CA LEU A 315 37.40 39.69 107.36
C LEU A 315 38.45 39.20 106.35
N ARG A 316 39.74 39.40 106.62
CA ARG A 316 40.83 38.86 105.79
C ARG A 316 40.82 37.34 105.75
N ARG A 317 40.51 36.68 106.87
CA ARG A 317 40.39 35.23 106.93
C ARG A 317 39.18 34.73 106.12
N GLN A 318 38.03 35.40 106.22
CA GLN A 318 36.86 35.08 105.40
C GLN A 318 37.09 35.30 103.90
N ILE A 319 37.83 36.35 103.53
CA ILE A 319 38.23 36.58 102.13
C ILE A 319 39.13 35.44 101.66
N GLN A 320 40.11 35.02 102.47
CA GLN A 320 41.00 33.91 102.12
C GLN A 320 40.24 32.59 101.99
N ASP A 321 39.35 32.25 102.93
CA ASP A 321 38.55 31.02 102.88
C ASP A 321 37.64 30.98 101.62
N LYS A 322 37.08 32.13 101.23
CA LYS A 322 36.27 32.26 100.00
C LYS A 322 37.14 32.20 98.73
N GLN A 323 38.35 32.73 98.76
CA GLN A 323 39.32 32.59 97.65
C GLN A 323 39.74 31.13 97.47
N ASP A 324 40.04 30.43 98.56
CA ASP A 324 40.38 29.00 98.53
C ASP A 324 39.21 28.14 98.00
N LEU A 325 37.96 28.54 98.28
CA LEU A 325 36.77 27.89 97.72
C LEU A 325 36.62 28.16 96.22
N ILE A 326 36.84 29.40 95.77
CA ILE A 326 36.88 29.74 94.34
C ILE A 326 37.94 28.91 93.62
N TYR A 327 39.14 28.77 94.18
CA TYR A 327 40.20 27.96 93.57
C TYR A 327 39.78 26.49 93.39
N LYS A 328 39.08 25.90 94.37
CA LYS A 328 38.56 24.53 94.27
C LYS A 328 37.46 24.39 93.21
N LEU A 329 36.54 25.35 93.14
CA LEU A 329 35.47 25.35 92.14
C LEU A 329 36.04 25.58 90.73
N GLN A 330 37.07 26.41 90.57
CA GLN A 330 37.77 26.60 89.31
C GLN A 330 38.46 25.32 88.82
N ASP A 331 39.08 24.56 89.73
CA ASP A 331 39.70 23.27 89.41
C ASP A 331 38.65 22.21 88.99
N GLN A 332 37.49 22.21 89.65
CA GLN A 332 36.35 21.37 89.26
C GLN A 332 35.79 21.75 87.88
N VAL A 333 35.62 23.04 87.61
CA VAL A 333 35.20 23.55 86.28
C VAL A 333 36.19 23.11 85.21
N ALA A 334 37.51 23.24 85.45
CA ALA A 334 38.53 22.81 84.50
C ALA A 334 38.48 21.30 84.20
N SER A 335 38.20 20.46 85.22
CA SER A 335 38.04 19.02 85.05
C SER A 335 36.79 18.66 84.24
N LEU A 336 35.66 19.33 84.48
CA LEU A 336 34.41 19.09 83.75
C LEU A 336 34.51 19.56 82.30
N GLU A 337 35.17 20.69 82.04
CA GLU A 337 35.47 21.18 80.68
C GLU A 337 36.42 20.26 79.91
N ALA A 338 37.30 19.51 80.59
CA ALA A 338 38.12 18.49 79.94
C ALA A 338 37.28 17.28 79.52
N GLN A 339 36.34 16.86 80.36
CA GLN A 339 35.44 15.73 80.09
C GLN A 339 34.44 16.04 78.95
N ASP A 340 33.90 17.26 78.90
CA ASP A 340 33.03 17.69 77.80
C ASP A 340 33.78 17.69 76.45
N ARG A 341 35.04 18.15 76.44
CA ARG A 341 35.90 18.10 75.24
C ARG A 341 36.17 16.67 74.76
N GLU A 342 36.40 15.73 75.69
CA GLU A 342 36.59 14.31 75.35
C GLU A 342 35.32 13.69 74.73
N ASN A 343 34.14 14.00 75.28
CA ASN A 343 32.87 13.54 74.72
C ASN A 343 32.60 14.15 73.33
N GLN A 344 32.92 15.43 73.12
CA GLN A 344 32.78 16.09 71.82
C GLN A 344 33.68 15.45 70.76
N GLN A 345 34.95 15.16 71.11
CA GLN A 345 35.86 14.43 70.22
C GLN A 345 35.33 13.03 69.88
N ARG A 346 34.74 12.33 70.87
CA ARG A 346 34.18 11.00 70.63
C ARG A 346 32.95 11.02 69.72
N ILE A 347 32.10 12.04 69.82
CA ILE A 347 30.97 12.24 68.90
C ILE A 347 31.49 12.52 67.48
N GLU A 348 32.53 13.34 67.34
CA GLU A 348 33.13 13.67 66.04
C GLU A 348 33.79 12.45 65.38
N GLU A 349 34.50 11.62 66.14
CA GLU A 349 35.05 10.34 65.67
C GLU A 349 33.96 9.37 65.17
N LEU A 350 32.84 9.25 65.91
CA LEU A 350 31.72 8.39 65.52
C LEU A 350 30.98 8.90 64.27
N LEU A 351 30.91 10.22 64.08
CA LEU A 351 30.38 10.80 62.84
C LEU A 351 31.31 10.52 61.66
N GLN A 352 32.62 10.66 61.86
CA GLN A 352 33.61 10.46 60.80
C GLN A 352 33.79 8.99 60.40
N GLN A 353 33.53 8.04 61.30
CA GLN A 353 33.49 6.60 60.98
C GLN A 353 32.25 6.16 60.17
N HIS A 354 31.21 6.99 60.09
CA HIS A 354 30.00 6.69 59.32
C HIS A 354 29.88 7.50 58.01
N ASP A 355 30.78 8.46 57.80
CA ASP A 355 31.03 9.10 56.51
C ASP A 355 32.01 8.26 55.66
N ASP A 356 31.72 6.96 55.48
CA ASP A 356 32.45 6.09 54.54
C ASP A 356 32.28 6.65 53.11
N ASP A 357 33.22 7.52 52.73
CA ASP A 357 33.33 8.23 51.46
C ASP A 357 33.39 7.29 50.23
N ASP A 358 33.68 6.01 50.43
CA ASP A 358 33.82 5.05 49.32
C ASP A 358 32.47 4.72 48.66
N LYS A 359 31.39 4.59 49.45
CA LYS A 359 30.03 4.33 48.90
C LYS A 359 29.43 5.59 48.28
N THR A 360 29.66 6.76 48.87
CA THR A 360 29.22 8.04 48.31
C THR A 360 30.01 8.37 47.05
N PHE A 361 31.29 8.01 46.97
CA PHE A 361 32.11 8.13 45.76
C PHE A 361 31.63 7.22 44.61
N GLU A 362 31.34 5.95 44.87
CA GLU A 362 30.78 5.03 43.86
C GLU A 362 29.40 5.49 43.35
N LEU A 363 28.51 5.92 44.25
CA LEU A 363 27.22 6.50 43.86
C LEU A 363 27.40 7.77 43.03
N ASN A 364 28.32 8.66 43.41
CA ASN A 364 28.64 9.86 42.64
C ASN A 364 29.24 9.54 41.27
N GLN A 365 30.02 8.45 41.16
CA GLN A 365 30.56 7.99 39.89
C GLN A 365 29.45 7.44 38.98
N GLN A 366 28.49 6.69 39.53
CA GLN A 366 27.30 6.24 38.82
C GLN A 366 26.42 7.41 38.38
N ILE A 367 26.19 8.40 39.24
CA ILE A 367 25.44 9.62 38.92
C ILE A 367 26.11 10.35 37.75
N ARG A 368 27.44 10.51 37.76
CA ARG A 368 28.17 11.14 36.65
C ARG A 368 28.03 10.36 35.35
N LYS A 369 28.03 9.03 35.39
CA LYS A 369 27.83 8.19 34.20
C LYS A 369 26.42 8.37 33.63
N LEU A 370 25.40 8.29 34.49
CA LEU A 370 24.01 8.52 34.09
C LEU A 370 23.78 9.96 33.57
N THR A 371 24.49 10.94 34.13
CA THR A 371 24.42 12.33 33.66
C THR A 371 24.95 12.47 32.23
N ARG A 372 26.10 11.86 31.92
CA ARG A 372 26.65 11.84 30.54
C ARG A 372 25.75 11.10 29.56
N ASP A 373 25.18 9.96 29.98
CA ASP A 373 24.25 9.20 29.14
C ASP A 373 22.97 10.01 28.85
N ASN A 374 22.50 10.82 29.80
CA ASN A 374 21.38 11.75 29.59
C ASN A 374 21.77 12.91 28.68
N GLU A 375 22.95 13.51 28.84
CA GLU A 375 23.45 14.56 27.94
C GLU A 375 23.54 14.08 26.49
N TYR A 376 24.04 12.86 26.28
CA TYR A 376 24.09 12.24 24.94
C TYR A 376 22.69 12.01 24.36
N LYS A 377 21.74 11.55 25.17
CA LYS A 377 20.34 11.39 24.75
C LYS A 377 19.69 12.75 24.45
N ASP A 378 19.99 13.78 25.22
CA ASP A 378 19.49 15.14 24.97
C ASP A 378 20.07 15.72 23.67
N GLU A 379 21.33 15.45 23.34
CA GLU A 379 21.90 15.77 22.02
C GLU A 379 21.21 15.01 20.89
N GLN A 380 20.93 13.71 21.09
CA GLN A 380 20.18 12.92 20.11
C GLN A 380 18.74 13.45 19.91
N ILE A 381 18.08 13.88 20.99
CA ILE A 381 16.76 14.52 20.93
C ILE A 381 16.85 15.85 20.17
N LYS A 382 17.88 16.67 20.39
CA LYS A 382 18.09 17.92 19.64
C LYS A 382 18.28 17.67 18.15
N ASP A 383 19.10 16.68 17.76
CA ASP A 383 19.29 16.31 16.35
C ASP A 383 17.98 15.81 15.71
N MET A 384 17.23 14.96 16.41
CA MET A 384 15.92 14.49 15.94
C MET A 384 14.89 15.62 15.83
N THR A 385 14.92 16.59 16.74
CA THR A 385 14.05 17.78 16.70
C THR A 385 14.42 18.67 15.52
N SER A 386 15.71 18.90 15.26
CA SER A 386 16.18 19.65 14.08
C SER A 386 15.76 18.96 12.76
N LYS A 387 15.81 17.63 12.71
CA LYS A 387 15.32 16.85 11.56
C LYS A 387 13.80 16.98 11.41
N GLN A 388 13.05 16.98 12.50
CA GLN A 388 11.61 17.22 12.47
C GLN A 388 11.29 18.62 11.93
N ASP A 389 11.99 19.66 12.41
CA ASP A 389 11.80 21.04 11.94
C ASP A 389 12.15 21.21 10.45
N GLN A 390 13.12 20.44 9.94
CA GLN A 390 13.42 20.40 8.51
C GLN A 390 12.28 19.77 7.70
N VAL A 391 11.75 18.63 8.15
CA VAL A 391 10.62 17.96 7.49
C VAL A 391 9.36 18.84 7.52
N GLU A 392 9.11 19.56 8.61
CA GLU A 392 7.99 20.50 8.70
C GLU A 392 8.15 21.66 7.70
N ARG A 393 9.36 22.20 7.52
CA ARG A 393 9.64 23.23 6.50
C ARG A 393 9.41 22.70 5.08
N ASP A 394 9.89 21.49 4.78
CA ASP A 394 9.70 20.87 3.47
C ASP A 394 8.21 20.56 3.20
N LEU A 395 7.45 20.20 4.24
CA LEU A 395 6.00 19.99 4.16
C LEU A 395 5.24 21.30 3.90
N VAL A 396 5.68 22.42 4.46
CA VAL A 396 5.12 23.74 4.16
C VAL A 396 5.41 24.14 2.71
N PHE A 397 6.63 23.89 2.21
CA PHE A 397 7.00 24.18 0.82
C PHE A 397 6.17 23.35 -0.17
N THR A 398 6.10 22.04 0.02
CA THR A 398 5.29 21.14 -0.83
C THR A 398 3.80 21.48 -0.78
N LYS A 399 3.27 21.93 0.36
CA LYS A 399 1.88 22.42 0.46
C LYS A 399 1.66 23.69 -0.38
N LYS A 400 2.64 24.61 -0.40
CA LYS A 400 2.60 25.82 -1.23
C LYS A 400 2.61 25.45 -2.72
N ASP A 401 3.45 24.50 -3.13
CA ASP A 401 3.49 23.99 -4.51
C ASP A 401 2.20 23.26 -4.91
N LEU A 402 1.57 22.56 -3.97
CA LEU A 402 0.24 21.98 -4.20
C LEU A 402 -0.84 23.05 -4.36
N GLU A 403 -0.73 24.18 -3.67
CA GLU A 403 -1.66 25.30 -3.83
C GLU A 403 -1.47 26.04 -5.16
N THR A 404 -0.22 26.22 -5.63
CA THR A 404 0.05 26.82 -6.95
C THR A 404 -0.43 25.92 -8.07
N THR A 405 -0.08 24.63 -8.05
CA THR A 405 -0.57 23.64 -9.04
C THR A 405 -2.10 23.51 -9.02
N ARG A 406 -2.74 23.65 -7.86
CA ARG A 406 -4.21 23.69 -7.76
C ARG A 406 -4.82 24.94 -8.41
N LYS A 407 -4.16 26.10 -8.29
CA LYS A 407 -4.58 27.33 -9.00
C LYS A 407 -4.43 27.17 -10.51
N GLU A 408 -3.27 26.69 -10.98
CA GLU A 408 -3.02 26.40 -12.39
C GLU A 408 -4.05 25.41 -12.95
N LEU A 409 -4.38 24.34 -12.20
CA LEU A 409 -5.40 23.39 -12.59
C LEU A 409 -6.81 24.01 -12.66
N ASN A 410 -7.10 25.00 -11.82
CA ASN A 410 -8.35 25.74 -11.87
C ASN A 410 -8.41 26.67 -13.09
N ASP A 411 -7.31 27.34 -13.43
CA ASP A 411 -7.20 28.18 -14.62
C ASP A 411 -7.36 27.36 -15.91
N VAL A 412 -6.72 26.18 -15.97
CA VAL A 412 -6.90 25.21 -17.07
C VAL A 412 -8.36 24.75 -17.16
N ARG A 413 -9.07 24.55 -16.03
CA ARG A 413 -10.51 24.22 -16.07
C ARG A 413 -11.35 25.34 -16.65
N VAL A 414 -11.05 26.60 -16.31
CA VAL A 414 -11.74 27.77 -16.87
C VAL A 414 -11.52 27.83 -18.39
N LEU A 415 -10.28 27.64 -18.85
CA LEU A 415 -9.94 27.59 -20.28
C LEU A 415 -10.65 26.42 -20.99
N LEU A 416 -10.69 25.23 -20.39
CA LEU A 416 -11.42 24.09 -20.95
C LEU A 416 -12.93 24.34 -21.03
N SER A 417 -13.50 25.04 -20.05
CA SER A 417 -14.92 25.44 -20.09
C SER A 417 -15.19 26.39 -21.26
N ARG A 418 -14.32 27.39 -21.45
CA ARG A 418 -14.40 28.33 -22.58
C ARG A 418 -14.29 27.62 -23.93
N ASN A 419 -13.31 26.74 -24.10
CA ASN A 419 -13.14 25.98 -25.34
C ASN A 419 -14.32 25.03 -25.57
N SER A 420 -14.90 24.47 -24.51
CA SER A 420 -16.10 23.63 -24.63
C SER A 420 -17.30 24.44 -25.11
N THR A 421 -17.48 25.67 -24.66
CA THR A 421 -18.54 26.56 -25.16
C THR A 421 -18.29 26.97 -26.61
N GLU A 422 -17.04 27.20 -26.99
CA GLU A 422 -16.65 27.53 -28.37
C GLU A 422 -16.89 26.36 -29.32
N ILE A 423 -16.47 25.14 -28.96
CA ILE A 423 -16.77 23.93 -29.74
C ILE A 423 -18.29 23.73 -29.89
N ALA A 424 -19.08 23.98 -28.84
CA ALA A 424 -20.53 23.90 -28.92
C ALA A 424 -21.09 24.94 -29.91
N SER A 425 -20.57 26.17 -29.91
CA SER A 425 -20.97 27.20 -30.87
C SER A 425 -20.61 26.82 -32.32
N LEU A 426 -19.39 26.31 -32.56
CA LEU A 426 -18.94 25.84 -33.87
C LEU A 426 -19.72 24.62 -34.34
N THR A 427 -20.12 23.73 -33.42
CA THR A 427 -20.96 22.57 -33.74
C THR A 427 -22.36 23.03 -34.16
N ASN A 428 -22.92 24.02 -33.48
CA ASN A 428 -24.20 24.62 -33.86
C ASN A 428 -24.09 25.30 -35.23
N GLU A 429 -23.02 26.06 -35.47
CA GLU A 429 -22.76 26.70 -36.77
C GLU A 429 -22.62 25.66 -37.89
N ARG A 430 -21.84 24.59 -37.67
CA ARG A 430 -21.74 23.46 -38.61
C ARG A 430 -23.12 22.86 -38.89
N ASN A 431 -23.94 22.65 -37.87
CA ASN A 431 -25.28 22.09 -38.02
C ASN A 431 -26.20 23.04 -38.80
N ASP A 432 -26.12 24.35 -38.56
CA ASP A 432 -26.87 25.36 -39.29
C ASP A 432 -26.42 25.46 -40.75
N LEU A 433 -25.11 25.37 -41.02
CA LEU A 433 -24.58 25.28 -42.38
C LEU A 433 -24.99 23.97 -43.07
N SER A 434 -25.01 22.86 -42.33
CA SER A 434 -25.48 21.56 -42.84
C SER A 434 -26.97 21.60 -43.19
N ARG A 435 -27.78 22.29 -42.37
CA ARG A 435 -29.20 22.54 -42.66
C ARG A 435 -29.35 23.44 -43.87
N LYS A 436 -28.62 24.56 -43.96
CA LYS A 436 -28.62 25.43 -45.15
C LYS A 436 -28.22 24.67 -46.42
N LEU A 437 -27.22 23.77 -46.35
CA LEU A 437 -26.84 22.90 -47.46
C LEU A 437 -27.94 21.90 -47.82
N ALA A 438 -28.62 21.32 -46.82
CA ALA A 438 -29.75 20.43 -47.05
C ALA A 438 -30.94 21.18 -47.68
N ASP A 439 -31.23 22.40 -47.23
CA ASP A 439 -32.29 23.26 -47.78
C ASP A 439 -31.95 23.72 -49.20
N LEU A 440 -30.68 24.03 -49.49
CA LEU A 440 -30.21 24.34 -50.85
C LEU A 440 -30.28 23.11 -51.77
N ARG A 441 -29.95 21.92 -51.26
CA ARG A 441 -30.13 20.66 -52.00
C ARG A 441 -31.60 20.37 -52.24
N ALA A 442 -32.46 20.51 -51.24
CA ALA A 442 -33.90 20.33 -51.37
C ALA A 442 -34.51 21.37 -52.32
N SER A 443 -34.04 22.62 -52.30
CA SER A 443 -34.46 23.65 -53.25
C SER A 443 -33.97 23.35 -54.66
N ARG A 444 -32.75 22.82 -54.81
CA ARG A 444 -32.21 22.36 -56.10
C ARG A 444 -33.05 21.19 -56.62
N ASP A 445 -33.33 20.20 -55.79
CA ASP A 445 -34.14 19.03 -56.14
C ASP A 445 -35.61 19.43 -56.40
N ALA A 446 -36.14 20.45 -55.74
CA ALA A 446 -37.46 21.03 -56.04
C ALA A 446 -37.47 21.77 -57.38
N THR A 447 -36.41 22.49 -57.74
CA THR A 447 -36.26 23.10 -59.07
C THR A 447 -35.98 22.06 -60.16
N GLU A 448 -35.28 20.97 -59.83
CA GLU A 448 -35.01 19.85 -60.73
C GLU A 448 -36.29 19.04 -60.94
N THR A 449 -37.10 18.79 -59.91
CA THR A 449 -38.40 18.10 -60.02
C THR A 449 -39.47 18.95 -60.70
N SER A 450 -39.46 20.28 -60.53
CA SER A 450 -40.28 21.20 -61.35
C SER A 450 -39.82 21.22 -62.82
N ARG A 451 -38.51 21.17 -63.08
CA ARG A 451 -37.97 21.01 -64.44
C ARG A 451 -38.25 19.63 -65.03
N ILE A 452 -38.27 18.57 -64.23
CA ILE A 452 -38.59 17.19 -64.64
C ILE A 452 -40.09 17.05 -64.92
N HIS A 453 -40.97 17.78 -64.23
CA HIS A 453 -42.41 17.75 -64.54
C HIS A 453 -42.72 18.49 -65.86
N ASP A 454 -42.09 19.65 -66.10
CA ASP A 454 -42.26 20.38 -67.36
C ASP A 454 -41.52 19.71 -68.54
N THR A 455 -40.42 18.99 -68.29
CA THR A 455 -39.74 18.18 -69.32
C THR A 455 -40.33 16.78 -69.49
N SER A 456 -41.12 16.25 -68.56
CA SER A 456 -41.81 14.96 -68.72
C SER A 456 -43.01 15.06 -69.66
N ILE A 457 -43.74 16.18 -69.65
CA ILE A 457 -44.81 16.45 -70.62
C ILE A 457 -44.22 16.75 -72.01
N ALA A 458 -43.04 17.37 -72.08
CA ALA A 458 -42.30 17.55 -73.33
C ALA A 458 -41.65 16.25 -73.84
N ALA A 459 -41.15 15.38 -72.96
CA ALA A 459 -40.51 14.11 -73.32
C ALA A 459 -41.51 13.03 -73.76
N GLN A 460 -42.76 13.07 -73.31
CA GLN A 460 -43.82 12.19 -73.83
C GLN A 460 -44.15 12.55 -75.30
N ARG A 461 -44.29 13.85 -75.60
CA ARG A 461 -44.47 14.33 -76.99
C ARG A 461 -43.23 14.09 -77.85
N SER A 462 -42.03 14.22 -77.27
CA SER A 462 -40.78 13.94 -77.96
C SER A 462 -40.52 12.44 -78.12
N ARG A 463 -41.08 11.54 -77.30
CA ARG A 463 -41.04 10.09 -77.54
C ARG A 463 -41.99 9.65 -78.65
N ASP A 464 -43.18 10.22 -78.72
CA ASP A 464 -44.09 9.96 -79.84
C ASP A 464 -43.55 10.55 -81.15
N GLN A 465 -42.82 11.66 -81.06
CA GLN A 465 -42.16 12.28 -82.21
C GLN A 465 -40.85 11.57 -82.57
N VAL A 466 -40.07 11.07 -81.61
CA VAL A 466 -38.90 10.21 -81.88
C VAL A 466 -39.36 8.85 -82.41
N GLY A 467 -40.50 8.30 -81.97
CA GLY A 467 -41.11 7.08 -82.51
C GLY A 467 -41.60 7.26 -83.95
N LYS A 468 -42.20 8.42 -84.27
CA LYS A 468 -42.53 8.79 -85.66
C LYS A 468 -41.28 9.03 -86.50
N LEU A 469 -40.29 9.74 -85.98
CA LEU A 469 -39.04 10.01 -86.68
C LEU A 469 -38.17 8.76 -86.84
N THR A 470 -38.22 7.78 -85.92
CA THR A 470 -37.54 6.48 -86.09
C THR A 470 -38.29 5.60 -87.07
N GLY A 471 -39.62 5.58 -87.05
CA GLY A 471 -40.43 4.95 -88.10
C GLY A 471 -40.22 5.59 -89.48
N GLU A 472 -40.09 6.91 -89.56
CA GLU A 472 -39.76 7.66 -90.78
C GLU A 472 -38.30 7.44 -91.19
N LEU A 473 -37.37 7.29 -90.25
CA LEU A 473 -35.95 7.03 -90.54
C LEU A 473 -35.73 5.58 -90.99
N ASP A 474 -36.49 4.63 -90.46
CA ASP A 474 -36.50 3.24 -90.93
C ASP A 474 -37.26 3.11 -92.26
N ALA A 475 -38.33 3.86 -92.47
CA ALA A 475 -39.00 3.96 -93.76
C ALA A 475 -38.10 4.62 -94.82
N LEU A 476 -37.39 5.69 -94.47
CA LEU A 476 -36.43 6.36 -95.33
C LEU A 476 -35.20 5.50 -95.55
N LYS A 477 -34.71 4.71 -94.58
CA LYS A 477 -33.64 3.73 -94.79
C LYS A 477 -34.08 2.60 -95.69
N ASN A 478 -35.30 2.09 -95.54
CA ASN A 478 -35.85 1.06 -96.42
C ASN A 478 -36.15 1.62 -97.82
N GLN A 479 -36.56 2.89 -97.92
CA GLN A 479 -36.73 3.58 -99.19
C GLN A 479 -35.39 3.91 -99.83
N LEU A 480 -34.37 4.28 -99.05
CA LEU A 480 -33.01 4.52 -99.52
C LEU A 480 -32.39 3.21 -99.99
N LYS A 481 -32.55 2.12 -99.24
CA LYS A 481 -32.09 0.78 -99.62
C LYS A 481 -32.85 0.26 -100.85
N GLY A 482 -34.16 0.48 -100.90
CA GLY A 482 -34.99 0.16 -102.07
C GLY A 482 -34.60 1.00 -103.30
N ASN A 483 -34.30 2.28 -103.11
CA ASN A 483 -33.79 3.17 -104.15
C ASN A 483 -32.36 2.80 -104.54
N GLU A 484 -31.52 2.37 -103.62
CA GLU A 484 -30.15 1.94 -103.87
C GLU A 484 -30.13 0.62 -104.63
N ASP A 485 -31.03 -0.31 -104.31
CA ASP A 485 -31.25 -1.53 -105.08
C ASP A 485 -31.89 -1.24 -106.43
N ALA A 486 -32.81 -0.26 -106.51
CA ALA A 486 -33.38 0.21 -107.78
C ALA A 486 -32.32 0.91 -108.64
N TRP A 487 -31.44 1.72 -108.06
CA TRP A 487 -30.33 2.38 -108.74
C TRP A 487 -29.24 1.38 -109.10
N LYS A 488 -29.03 0.32 -108.33
CA LYS A 488 -28.15 -0.80 -108.71
C LYS A 488 -28.73 -1.54 -109.90
N ARG A 489 -30.03 -1.89 -109.87
CA ARG A 489 -30.71 -2.53 -111.02
C ARG A 489 -30.79 -1.61 -112.23
N GLU A 490 -30.98 -0.31 -112.03
CA GLU A 490 -31.03 0.67 -113.11
C GLU A 490 -29.63 0.95 -113.64
N ARG A 491 -28.60 0.99 -112.79
CA ARG A 491 -27.20 0.99 -113.22
C ARG A 491 -26.89 -0.27 -114.01
N GLU A 492 -27.23 -1.45 -113.52
CA GLU A 492 -26.98 -2.73 -114.19
C GLU A 492 -27.76 -2.83 -115.52
N TYR A 493 -29.02 -2.37 -115.54
CA TYR A 493 -29.80 -2.23 -116.77
C TYR A 493 -29.20 -1.21 -117.73
N LEU A 494 -28.70 -0.07 -117.25
CA LEU A 494 -28.04 0.95 -118.06
C LEU A 494 -26.67 0.46 -118.54
N GLU A 495 -25.93 -0.32 -117.76
CA GLU A 495 -24.68 -0.97 -118.13
C GLU A 495 -24.93 -2.06 -119.18
N ASP A 496 -25.97 -2.89 -119.02
CA ASP A 496 -26.42 -3.85 -120.02
C ASP A 496 -26.94 -3.16 -121.28
N LYS A 497 -27.63 -2.04 -121.14
CA LYS A 497 -28.13 -1.26 -122.26
C LYS A 497 -27.01 -0.49 -122.94
N VAL A 498 -26.01 0.00 -122.22
CA VAL A 498 -24.78 0.56 -122.77
C VAL A 498 -24.00 -0.54 -123.48
N ALA A 499 -23.84 -1.73 -122.89
CA ALA A 499 -23.20 -2.86 -123.55
C ALA A 499 -23.98 -3.35 -124.78
N SER A 500 -25.32 -3.34 -124.74
CA SER A 500 -26.19 -3.63 -125.88
C SER A 500 -26.11 -2.54 -126.95
N LEU A 501 -26.08 -1.26 -126.55
CA LEU A 501 -25.88 -0.12 -127.44
C LEU A 501 -24.46 -0.09 -128.01
N GLU A 502 -23.44 -0.57 -127.29
CA GLU A 502 -22.07 -0.73 -127.76
C GLU A 502 -21.97 -1.90 -128.73
N ARG A 503 -22.69 -3.01 -128.49
CA ARG A 503 -22.83 -4.10 -129.48
C ARG A 503 -23.60 -3.65 -130.71
N MET A 504 -24.68 -2.87 -130.56
CA MET A 504 -25.43 -2.29 -131.68
C MET A 504 -24.65 -1.19 -132.37
N LYS A 505 -23.85 -0.40 -131.65
CA LYS A 505 -22.93 0.60 -132.20
C LYS A 505 -21.81 -0.08 -132.95
N ALA A 506 -21.22 -1.16 -132.43
CA ALA A 506 -20.25 -1.97 -133.15
C ALA A 506 -20.87 -2.60 -134.41
N ALA A 507 -22.09 -3.14 -134.31
CA ALA A 507 -22.83 -3.65 -135.47
C ALA A 507 -23.22 -2.54 -136.47
N ALA A 508 -23.55 -1.35 -135.98
CA ALA A 508 -23.87 -0.18 -136.80
C ALA A 508 -22.61 0.46 -137.37
N GLU A 509 -21.45 0.41 -136.71
CA GLU A 509 -20.13 0.81 -137.20
C GLU A 509 -19.60 -0.21 -138.20
N ASP A 510 -19.92 -1.50 -138.06
CA ASP A 510 -19.70 -2.53 -139.08
C ASP A 510 -20.61 -2.31 -140.29
N GLN A 511 -21.89 -1.94 -140.08
CA GLN A 511 -22.80 -1.53 -141.16
C GLN A 511 -22.40 -0.17 -141.76
N LEU A 512 -21.89 0.78 -140.98
CA LEU A 512 -21.40 2.08 -141.44
C LEU A 512 -20.04 1.93 -142.13
N SER A 513 -19.19 0.98 -141.73
CA SER A 513 -17.99 0.55 -142.46
C SER A 513 -18.36 -0.11 -143.79
N ALA A 514 -19.45 -0.88 -143.82
CA ALA A 514 -20.02 -1.47 -145.03
C ALA A 514 -20.71 -0.41 -145.93
N VAL A 515 -21.32 0.63 -145.38
CA VAL A 515 -22.01 1.73 -146.09
C VAL A 515 -21.05 2.87 -146.46
N MET A 516 -20.00 3.15 -145.69
CA MET A 516 -18.93 4.11 -146.05
C MET A 516 -18.00 3.56 -147.12
N LYS A 517 -18.02 2.24 -147.37
CA LYS A 517 -17.49 1.63 -148.61
C LYS A 517 -18.42 1.83 -149.82
N ASN A 518 -19.65 2.29 -149.63
CA ASN A 518 -20.64 2.55 -150.68
C ASN A 518 -21.55 3.72 -150.30
N THR A 519 -21.04 4.96 -150.29
CA THR A 519 -21.78 6.20 -150.67
C THR A 519 -20.98 7.43 -150.27
N LYS A 520 -20.48 8.17 -151.27
CA LYS A 520 -20.08 9.58 -151.14
C LYS A 520 -21.37 10.41 -151.10
N ASN A 521 -21.54 11.28 -150.10
CA ASN A 521 -22.30 12.52 -150.25
C ASN A 521 -22.04 13.50 -149.08
N GLU A 522 -21.77 14.74 -149.46
CA GLU A 522 -21.36 15.87 -148.63
C GLU A 522 -22.57 16.54 -147.99
N ASN A 523 -22.90 16.21 -146.73
CA ASN A 523 -23.77 17.05 -145.86
C ASN A 523 -23.75 16.65 -144.36
N ILE A 524 -22.72 15.94 -143.89
CA ILE A 524 -22.62 15.40 -142.50
C ILE A 524 -21.73 16.25 -141.59
N THR A 525 -20.92 17.16 -142.13
CA THR A 525 -19.91 17.93 -141.38
C THR A 525 -20.51 18.99 -140.43
N ALA A 526 -21.71 19.51 -140.71
CA ALA A 526 -22.36 20.51 -139.85
C ALA A 526 -23.05 19.91 -138.62
N ALA A 527 -23.61 18.69 -138.72
CA ALA A 527 -24.29 18.03 -137.61
C ALA A 527 -23.29 17.46 -136.57
N VAL A 528 -22.12 16.99 -137.04
CA VAL A 528 -21.07 16.46 -136.16
C VAL A 528 -20.43 17.54 -135.29
N GLN A 529 -20.27 18.77 -135.82
CA GLN A 529 -19.70 19.88 -135.04
C GLN A 529 -20.66 20.41 -133.97
N ALA A 530 -21.98 20.37 -134.20
CA ALA A 530 -22.98 20.80 -133.23
C ALA A 530 -23.10 19.84 -132.03
N GLU A 531 -22.99 18.52 -132.25
CA GLU A 531 -22.99 17.55 -131.15
C GLU A 531 -21.67 17.51 -130.39
N GLN A 532 -20.53 17.73 -131.05
CA GLN A 532 -19.24 17.87 -130.36
C GLN A 532 -19.22 19.04 -129.36
N ALA A 533 -19.92 20.15 -129.65
CA ALA A 533 -20.02 21.28 -128.74
C ALA A 533 -20.84 20.96 -127.47
N LYS A 534 -21.96 20.24 -127.61
CA LYS A 534 -22.78 19.84 -126.44
C LYS A 534 -22.08 18.83 -125.55
N HIS A 535 -21.37 17.87 -126.15
CA HIS A 535 -20.56 16.91 -125.39
C HIS A 535 -19.43 17.58 -124.59
N ALA A 536 -18.83 18.65 -125.13
CA ALA A 536 -17.82 19.41 -124.41
C ALA A 536 -18.38 20.13 -123.17
N GLU A 537 -19.60 20.65 -123.25
CA GLU A 537 -20.26 21.36 -122.14
C GLU A 537 -20.68 20.39 -121.02
N VAL A 538 -21.26 19.24 -121.36
CA VAL A 538 -21.60 18.19 -120.37
C VAL A 538 -20.35 17.66 -119.68
N LYS A 539 -19.26 17.45 -120.43
CA LYS A 539 -17.99 17.01 -119.86
C LYS A 539 -17.45 18.02 -118.84
N GLN A 540 -17.46 19.32 -119.16
CA GLN A 540 -17.04 20.36 -118.21
C GLN A 540 -17.92 20.41 -116.95
N SER A 541 -19.21 20.16 -117.07
CA SER A 541 -20.11 20.11 -115.91
C SER A 541 -19.79 18.92 -115.00
N LEU A 542 -19.56 17.74 -115.57
CA LEU A 542 -19.21 16.53 -114.81
C LEU A 542 -17.84 16.65 -114.15
N ASP A 543 -16.86 17.23 -114.84
CA ASP A 543 -15.51 17.45 -114.28
C ASP A 543 -15.55 18.39 -113.07
N ARG A 544 -16.40 19.43 -113.09
CA ARG A 544 -16.60 20.31 -111.93
C ARG A 544 -17.24 19.59 -110.74
N GLU A 545 -18.22 18.73 -110.99
CA GLU A 545 -18.89 17.98 -109.92
C GLU A 545 -17.98 16.92 -109.30
N ILE A 546 -17.17 16.24 -110.13
CA ILE A 546 -16.15 15.30 -109.65
C ILE A 546 -15.14 16.02 -108.75
N GLU A 547 -14.71 17.22 -109.13
CA GLU A 547 -13.74 17.98 -108.34
C GLU A 547 -14.33 18.45 -107.00
N ARG A 548 -15.60 18.87 -107.00
CA ARG A 548 -16.33 19.20 -105.77
C ARG A 548 -16.45 18.00 -104.82
N LEU A 549 -16.83 16.83 -105.35
CA LEU A 549 -16.93 15.60 -104.54
C LEU A 549 -15.56 15.15 -104.00
N ARG A 550 -14.46 15.41 -104.71
CA ARG A 550 -13.10 15.17 -104.22
C ARG A 550 -12.72 16.10 -103.08
N GLU A 551 -13.09 17.38 -103.15
CA GLU A 551 -12.89 18.33 -102.05
C GLU A 551 -13.69 17.94 -100.80
N ASP A 552 -14.96 17.54 -100.97
CA ASP A 552 -15.80 17.08 -99.87
C ASP A 552 -15.23 15.80 -99.23
N ALA A 553 -14.82 14.82 -100.04
CA ALA A 553 -14.16 13.60 -99.55
C ALA A 553 -12.86 13.89 -98.79
N LYS A 554 -12.08 14.88 -99.24
CA LYS A 554 -10.86 15.32 -98.55
C LYS A 554 -11.17 15.98 -97.21
N SER A 555 -12.22 16.80 -97.13
CA SER A 555 -12.66 17.44 -95.88
C SER A 555 -13.16 16.44 -94.85
N LEU A 556 -13.94 15.43 -95.29
CA LEU A 556 -14.43 14.35 -94.44
C LEU A 556 -13.28 13.50 -93.92
N LYS A 557 -12.30 13.16 -94.76
CA LYS A 557 -11.11 12.42 -94.33
C LYS A 557 -10.34 13.16 -93.23
N GLN A 558 -10.15 14.48 -93.38
CA GLN A 558 -9.52 15.29 -92.34
C GLN A 558 -10.34 15.33 -91.04
N SER A 559 -11.67 15.30 -91.12
CA SER A 559 -12.54 15.23 -89.93
C SER A 559 -12.41 13.89 -89.22
N VAL A 560 -12.35 12.78 -89.96
CA VAL A 560 -12.15 11.44 -89.39
C VAL A 560 -10.79 11.35 -88.69
N GLU A 561 -9.72 11.82 -89.34
CA GLU A 561 -8.36 11.83 -88.75
C GLU A 561 -8.30 12.66 -87.45
N ARG A 562 -9.05 13.77 -87.34
CA ARG A 562 -9.15 14.54 -86.09
C ARG A 562 -9.91 13.78 -84.99
N HIS A 563 -10.97 13.07 -85.34
CA HIS A 563 -11.71 12.27 -84.36
C HIS A 563 -10.88 11.09 -83.85
N GLU A 564 -10.12 10.41 -84.72
CA GLU A 564 -9.19 9.34 -84.32
C GLU A 564 -8.10 9.87 -83.37
N GLN A 565 -7.58 11.08 -83.60
CA GLN A 565 -6.64 11.73 -82.69
C GLN A 565 -7.25 12.01 -81.32
N LEU A 566 -8.48 12.56 -81.28
CA LEU A 566 -9.20 12.82 -80.02
C LEU A 566 -9.53 11.54 -79.27
N GLU A 567 -9.94 10.47 -79.96
CA GLU A 567 -10.17 9.17 -79.34
C GLU A 567 -8.89 8.60 -78.72
N LYS A 568 -7.74 8.77 -79.39
CA LYS A 568 -6.44 8.37 -78.84
C LYS A 568 -6.08 9.18 -77.59
N GLU A 569 -6.27 10.49 -77.59
CA GLU A 569 -6.05 11.35 -76.42
C GLU A 569 -6.97 10.96 -75.25
N HIS A 570 -8.24 10.64 -75.52
CA HIS A 570 -9.17 10.16 -74.52
C HIS A 570 -8.77 8.80 -73.95
N LEU A 571 -8.30 7.88 -74.79
CA LEU A 571 -7.81 6.57 -74.36
C LEU A 571 -6.58 6.69 -73.47
N ASP A 572 -5.63 7.56 -73.82
CA ASP A 572 -4.44 7.80 -73.00
C ASP A 572 -4.81 8.45 -71.65
N LYS A 573 -5.80 9.34 -71.63
CA LYS A 573 -6.35 9.91 -70.38
C LYS A 573 -7.06 8.87 -69.52
N ILE A 574 -7.81 7.94 -70.11
CA ILE A 574 -8.45 6.84 -69.38
C ILE A 574 -7.38 5.96 -68.72
N LYS A 575 -6.33 5.57 -69.44
CA LYS A 575 -5.21 4.78 -68.89
C LYS A 575 -4.49 5.52 -67.75
N SER A 576 -4.33 6.83 -67.86
CA SER A 576 -3.76 7.65 -66.78
C SER A 576 -4.66 7.71 -65.54
N LEU A 577 -5.99 7.66 -65.69
CA LEU A 577 -6.91 7.64 -64.57
C LEU A 577 -7.01 6.24 -63.94
N GLU A 578 -6.94 5.18 -64.74
CA GLU A 578 -6.89 3.79 -64.26
C GLU A 578 -5.65 3.54 -63.40
N THR A 579 -4.49 4.03 -63.84
CA THR A 579 -3.25 3.94 -63.06
C THR A 579 -3.34 4.72 -61.73
N GLN A 580 -3.92 5.92 -61.73
CA GLN A 580 -4.17 6.67 -60.49
C GLN A 580 -5.16 5.98 -59.55
N LEU A 581 -6.21 5.35 -60.09
CA LEU A 581 -7.15 4.56 -59.29
C LEU A 581 -6.46 3.36 -58.65
N GLN A 582 -5.60 2.67 -59.41
CA GLN A 582 -4.84 1.54 -58.91
C GLN A 582 -3.86 1.94 -57.78
N GLU A 583 -3.15 3.06 -57.92
CA GLU A 583 -2.29 3.60 -56.85
C GLU A 583 -3.08 3.93 -55.58
N MET A 584 -4.26 4.54 -55.72
CA MET A 584 -5.13 4.82 -54.56
C MET A 584 -5.67 3.56 -53.89
N ASP A 585 -5.98 2.51 -54.65
CA ASP A 585 -6.43 1.22 -54.10
C ASP A 585 -5.29 0.51 -53.35
N ASP A 586 -4.06 0.59 -53.85
CA ASP A 586 -2.87 0.07 -53.17
C ASP A 586 -2.63 0.82 -51.84
N ASP A 587 -2.71 2.16 -51.85
CA ASP A 587 -2.60 3.00 -50.64
C ASP A 587 -3.72 2.72 -49.63
N LEU A 588 -4.95 2.49 -50.09
CA LEU A 588 -6.08 2.09 -49.25
C LEU A 588 -5.81 0.74 -48.58
N THR A 589 -5.24 -0.21 -49.32
CA THR A 589 -4.90 -1.55 -48.82
C THR A 589 -3.82 -1.48 -47.75
N VAL A 590 -2.77 -0.68 -47.95
CA VAL A 590 -1.74 -0.42 -46.93
C VAL A 590 -2.35 0.22 -45.69
N SER A 591 -3.22 1.22 -45.87
CA SER A 591 -3.90 1.90 -44.77
C SER A 591 -4.81 0.96 -43.97
N GLN A 592 -5.50 0.03 -44.64
CA GLN A 592 -6.30 -1.00 -43.98
C GLN A 592 -5.44 -1.95 -43.14
N SER A 593 -4.30 -2.41 -43.67
CA SER A 593 -3.36 -3.25 -42.90
C SER A 593 -2.84 -2.53 -41.65
N GLN A 594 -2.51 -1.23 -41.75
CA GLN A 594 -2.05 -0.44 -40.60
C GLN A 594 -3.14 -0.29 -39.54
N VAL A 595 -4.41 -0.11 -39.94
CA VAL A 595 -5.54 -0.06 -39.01
C VAL A 595 -5.72 -1.40 -38.30
N GLU A 596 -5.64 -2.52 -39.02
CA GLU A 596 -5.74 -3.85 -38.42
C GLU A 596 -4.63 -4.11 -37.39
N ASP A 597 -3.39 -3.72 -37.68
CA ASP A 597 -2.28 -3.86 -36.74
C ASP A 597 -2.47 -2.99 -35.49
N ALA A 598 -2.93 -1.75 -35.65
CA ALA A 598 -3.28 -0.89 -34.52
C ALA A 598 -4.43 -1.47 -33.67
N GLU A 599 -5.41 -2.13 -34.29
CA GLU A 599 -6.49 -2.83 -33.57
C GLU A 599 -5.97 -4.04 -32.78
N ARG A 600 -5.06 -4.83 -33.36
CA ARG A 600 -4.41 -5.95 -32.66
C ARG A 600 -3.61 -5.47 -31.45
N GLU A 601 -2.87 -4.38 -31.58
CA GLU A 601 -2.13 -3.77 -30.47
C GLU A 601 -3.06 -3.25 -29.38
N ARG A 602 -4.16 -2.58 -29.76
CA ARG A 602 -5.20 -2.11 -28.83
C ARG A 602 -5.79 -3.28 -28.03
N ASP A 603 -6.13 -4.38 -28.69
CA ASP A 603 -6.75 -5.53 -28.05
C ASP A 603 -5.76 -6.26 -27.12
N SER A 604 -4.47 -6.34 -27.50
CA SER A 604 -3.38 -6.80 -26.63
C SER A 604 -3.23 -5.92 -25.38
N ALA A 605 -3.29 -4.59 -25.52
CA ALA A 605 -3.24 -3.66 -24.40
C ALA A 605 -4.48 -3.80 -23.48
N LEU A 606 -5.68 -3.98 -24.05
CA LEU A 606 -6.90 -4.23 -23.27
C LEU A 606 -6.83 -5.54 -22.49
N ALA A 607 -6.25 -6.60 -23.06
CA ALA A 607 -6.03 -7.86 -22.35
C ALA A 607 -5.05 -7.67 -21.17
N LYS A 608 -3.96 -6.93 -21.35
CA LYS A 608 -3.02 -6.57 -20.26
C LYS A 608 -3.71 -5.77 -19.15
N ILE A 609 -4.52 -4.76 -19.50
CA ILE A 609 -5.30 -3.97 -18.54
C ILE A 609 -6.26 -4.85 -17.76
N SER A 610 -6.98 -5.75 -18.43
CA SER A 610 -7.88 -6.70 -17.75
C SER A 610 -7.13 -7.62 -16.77
N GLY A 611 -5.92 -8.06 -17.11
CA GLY A 611 -5.06 -8.84 -16.21
C GLY A 611 -4.57 -8.05 -14.98
N LEU A 612 -4.26 -6.77 -15.16
CA LEU A 612 -3.91 -5.89 -14.04
C LEU A 612 -5.13 -5.60 -13.15
N GLU A 613 -6.32 -5.39 -13.72
CA GLU A 613 -7.55 -5.18 -12.94
C GLU A 613 -7.91 -6.39 -12.07
N THR A 614 -7.74 -7.62 -12.57
CA THR A 614 -7.99 -8.83 -11.77
C THR A 614 -6.95 -8.99 -10.66
N SER A 615 -5.68 -8.67 -10.92
CA SER A 615 -4.62 -8.64 -9.91
C SER A 615 -4.90 -7.60 -8.81
N ILE A 616 -5.29 -6.38 -9.17
CA ILE A 616 -5.68 -5.33 -8.22
C ILE A 616 -6.86 -5.79 -7.35
N ARG A 617 -7.90 -6.38 -7.94
CA ARG A 617 -9.03 -6.91 -7.15
C ARG A 617 -8.62 -8.03 -6.19
N ALA A 618 -7.70 -8.90 -6.60
CA ALA A 618 -7.16 -9.92 -5.71
C ALA A 618 -6.40 -9.28 -4.53
N GLN A 619 -5.57 -8.27 -4.79
CA GLN A 619 -4.87 -7.51 -3.75
C GLN A 619 -5.84 -6.75 -2.83
N GLU A 620 -6.89 -6.11 -3.36
CA GLU A 620 -7.94 -5.44 -2.56
C GLU A 620 -8.65 -6.42 -1.62
N ASN A 621 -9.00 -7.62 -2.11
CA ASN A 621 -9.60 -8.67 -1.28
C ASN A 621 -8.66 -9.12 -0.16
N THR A 622 -7.35 -9.24 -0.43
CA THR A 622 -6.36 -9.55 0.62
C THR A 622 -6.27 -8.42 1.64
N LEU A 623 -6.25 -7.16 1.21
CA LEU A 623 -6.22 -6.00 2.12
C LEU A 623 -7.47 -5.92 3.00
N ASP A 624 -8.65 -6.21 2.46
CA ASP A 624 -9.90 -6.23 3.23
C ASP A 624 -9.92 -7.38 4.24
N ALA A 625 -9.41 -8.56 3.89
CA ALA A 625 -9.23 -9.66 4.84
C ALA A 625 -8.27 -9.27 5.99
N LEU A 626 -7.16 -8.59 5.67
CA LEU A 626 -6.20 -8.11 6.66
C LEU A 626 -6.78 -7.02 7.56
N ARG A 627 -7.60 -6.11 7.02
CA ARG A 627 -8.31 -5.08 7.79
C ARG A 627 -9.32 -5.70 8.77
N ASP A 628 -10.04 -6.74 8.36
CA ASP A 628 -10.99 -7.44 9.22
C ASP A 628 -10.29 -8.26 10.32
N VAL A 629 -9.12 -8.87 10.02
CA VAL A 629 -8.26 -9.49 11.04
C VAL A 629 -7.80 -8.44 12.05
N ASN A 630 -7.18 -7.35 11.60
CA ASN A 630 -6.67 -6.28 12.48
C ASN A 630 -7.78 -5.68 13.36
N ARG A 631 -9.02 -5.59 12.85
CA ARG A 631 -10.18 -5.17 13.64
C ARG A 631 -10.50 -6.14 14.78
N ARG A 632 -10.59 -7.45 14.50
CA ARG A 632 -10.83 -8.47 15.53
C ARG A 632 -9.70 -8.52 16.56
N GLU A 633 -8.48 -8.27 16.13
CA GLU A 633 -7.32 -8.19 17.03
C GLU A 633 -7.39 -6.95 17.93
N ALA A 634 -7.73 -5.78 17.38
CA ALA A 634 -7.96 -4.56 18.17
C ALA A 634 -9.05 -4.77 19.23
N GLU A 635 -10.16 -5.43 18.88
CA GLU A 635 -11.22 -5.79 19.83
C GLU A 635 -10.70 -6.75 20.93
N SER A 636 -9.89 -7.75 20.56
CA SER A 636 -9.26 -8.68 21.50
C SER A 636 -8.26 -7.98 22.45
N ARG A 637 -7.51 -6.97 21.97
CA ARG A 637 -6.61 -6.15 22.79
C ARG A 637 -7.39 -5.33 23.81
N VAL A 638 -8.48 -4.67 23.40
CA VAL A 638 -9.33 -3.89 24.31
C VAL A 638 -9.93 -4.79 25.40
N GLN A 639 -10.43 -5.97 25.05
CA GLN A 639 -10.96 -6.93 26.04
C GLN A 639 -9.87 -7.42 27.01
N SER A 640 -8.67 -7.66 26.51
CA SER A 640 -7.55 -8.12 27.34
C SER A 640 -7.07 -7.02 28.29
N ALA A 641 -7.00 -5.76 27.81
CA ALA A 641 -6.67 -4.61 28.63
C ALA A 641 -7.73 -4.34 29.71
N GLN A 642 -9.02 -4.48 29.37
CA GLN A 642 -10.11 -4.39 30.35
C GLN A 642 -9.96 -5.43 31.46
N LYS A 643 -9.67 -6.68 31.12
CA LYS A 643 -9.42 -7.74 32.12
C LYS A 643 -8.22 -7.43 33.00
N VAL A 644 -7.11 -6.96 32.41
CA VAL A 644 -5.92 -6.57 33.19
C VAL A 644 -6.27 -5.47 34.20
N ASN A 645 -7.00 -4.43 33.78
CA ASN A 645 -7.43 -3.35 34.68
C ASN A 645 -8.34 -3.86 35.82
N GLU A 646 -9.32 -4.73 35.52
CA GLU A 646 -10.19 -5.34 36.54
C GLU A 646 -9.39 -6.15 37.58
N LEU A 647 -8.28 -6.76 37.17
CA LEU A 647 -7.44 -7.56 38.05
C LEU A 647 -6.46 -6.70 38.84
N GLU A 648 -5.94 -5.62 38.25
CA GLU A 648 -5.18 -4.62 38.98
C GLU A 648 -6.02 -3.96 40.08
N GLU A 649 -7.30 -3.68 39.81
CA GLU A 649 -8.24 -3.19 40.83
C GLU A 649 -8.43 -4.21 41.95
N LYS A 650 -8.67 -5.50 41.63
CA LYS A 650 -8.76 -6.56 42.65
C LYS A 650 -7.48 -6.72 43.46
N ILE A 651 -6.31 -6.56 42.85
CA ILE A 651 -5.02 -6.59 43.55
C ILE A 651 -4.92 -5.41 44.52
N ARG A 652 -5.32 -4.19 44.11
CA ARG A 652 -5.34 -3.01 45.00
C ARG A 652 -6.31 -3.20 46.17
N GLU A 653 -7.49 -3.75 45.93
CA GLU A 653 -8.46 -4.07 46.99
C GLU A 653 -7.88 -5.06 48.01
N LEU A 654 -7.26 -6.15 47.52
CA LEU A 654 -6.61 -7.14 48.39
C LEU A 654 -5.44 -6.55 49.18
N GLN A 655 -4.65 -5.66 48.57
CA GLN A 655 -3.57 -4.94 49.25
C GLN A 655 -4.13 -4.03 50.36
N GLN A 656 -5.20 -3.28 50.09
CA GLN A 656 -5.86 -2.43 51.10
C GLN A 656 -6.40 -3.26 52.28
N VAL A 657 -6.98 -4.43 52.02
CA VAL A 657 -7.42 -5.36 53.08
C VAL A 657 -6.21 -5.90 53.87
N SER A 658 -5.10 -6.24 53.21
CA SER A 658 -3.88 -6.67 53.88
C SER A 658 -3.30 -5.58 54.78
N ASP A 659 -3.26 -4.34 54.33
CA ASP A 659 -2.68 -3.25 55.10
C ASP A 659 -3.57 -2.81 56.27
N SER A 660 -4.89 -2.80 56.08
CA SER A 660 -5.83 -2.57 57.19
C SER A 660 -5.73 -3.66 58.27
N THR A 661 -5.58 -4.93 57.89
CA THR A 661 -5.40 -6.03 58.85
C THR A 661 -4.06 -5.94 59.58
N LYS A 662 -2.95 -5.60 58.90
CA LYS A 662 -1.65 -5.30 59.56
C LYS A 662 -1.77 -4.15 60.56
N GLN A 663 -2.49 -3.08 60.22
CA GLN A 663 -2.71 -1.96 61.15
C GLN A 663 -3.51 -2.40 62.39
N THR A 664 -4.55 -3.22 62.22
CA THR A 664 -5.30 -3.77 63.36
C THR A 664 -4.42 -4.65 64.24
N LEU A 665 -3.52 -5.45 63.64
CA LEU A 665 -2.58 -6.29 64.39
C LEU A 665 -1.60 -5.43 65.21
N LYS A 666 -1.06 -4.35 64.63
CA LYS A 666 -0.19 -3.40 65.35
C LYS A 666 -0.91 -2.77 66.56
N ARG A 667 -2.16 -2.35 66.40
CA ARG A 667 -2.96 -1.77 67.51
C ARG A 667 -3.18 -2.78 68.63
N VAL A 668 -3.61 -4.00 68.29
CA VAL A 668 -3.83 -5.09 69.25
C VAL A 668 -2.54 -5.47 69.99
N GLN A 669 -1.39 -5.42 69.31
CA GLN A 669 -0.08 -5.67 69.91
C GLN A 669 0.29 -4.57 70.92
N LEU A 670 0.12 -3.29 70.57
CA LEU A 670 0.39 -2.17 71.48
C LEU A 670 -0.49 -2.22 72.74
N ASP A 671 -1.79 -2.51 72.58
CA ASP A 671 -2.72 -2.64 73.70
C ASP A 671 -2.36 -3.80 74.63
N LYS A 672 -1.92 -4.93 74.06
CA LYS A 672 -1.42 -6.07 74.83
C LYS A 672 -0.18 -5.68 75.64
N ASP A 673 0.80 -5.03 75.02
CA ASP A 673 2.07 -4.69 75.66
C ASP A 673 1.83 -3.66 76.80
N SER A 674 0.94 -2.67 76.60
CA SER A 674 0.51 -1.74 77.66
C SER A 674 -0.16 -2.44 78.86
N LEU A 675 -0.96 -3.48 78.61
CA LEU A 675 -1.59 -4.25 79.68
C LEU A 675 -0.60 -5.16 80.41
N ASP A 676 0.37 -5.75 79.69
CA ASP A 676 1.46 -6.53 80.27
C ASP A 676 2.32 -5.66 81.21
N GLU A 677 2.67 -4.44 80.80
CA GLU A 677 3.37 -3.46 81.65
C GLU A 677 2.61 -3.11 82.94
N LYS A 678 1.30 -2.81 82.83
CA LYS A 678 0.42 -2.54 83.98
C LYS A 678 0.35 -3.76 84.93
N CYS A 679 0.33 -4.97 84.37
CA CYS A 679 0.35 -6.21 85.11
C CYS A 679 1.64 -6.38 85.93
N VAL A 680 2.80 -6.13 85.30
CA VAL A 680 4.12 -6.21 85.95
C VAL A 680 4.23 -5.16 87.06
N TYR A 681 3.83 -3.92 86.79
CA TYR A 681 3.82 -2.84 87.78
C TYR A 681 3.00 -3.21 89.02
N LEU A 682 1.79 -3.73 88.82
CA LEU A 682 0.92 -4.10 89.95
C LEU A 682 1.41 -5.34 90.69
N GLN A 683 2.03 -6.32 90.02
CA GLN A 683 2.67 -7.45 90.71
C GLN A 683 3.83 -6.99 91.60
N ASN A 684 4.65 -6.07 91.10
CA ASN A 684 5.73 -5.47 91.90
C ASN A 684 5.17 -4.67 93.09
N LYS A 685 4.05 -3.95 92.90
CA LYS A 685 3.35 -3.26 93.98
C LYS A 685 2.79 -4.22 95.03
N VAL A 686 2.18 -5.33 94.61
CA VAL A 686 1.69 -6.40 95.51
C VAL A 686 2.86 -6.97 96.32
N LYS A 687 3.99 -7.30 95.69
CA LYS A 687 5.18 -7.80 96.40
C LYS A 687 5.69 -6.80 97.44
N LYS A 688 5.79 -5.50 97.07
CA LYS A 688 6.19 -4.44 98.01
C LYS A 688 5.23 -4.34 99.21
N LEU A 689 3.91 -4.39 98.96
CA LEU A 689 2.89 -4.36 100.02
C LEU A 689 2.91 -5.62 100.90
N GLN A 690 3.25 -6.79 100.35
CA GLN A 690 3.42 -8.03 101.11
C GLN A 690 4.63 -7.97 102.03
N HIS A 691 5.75 -7.40 101.56
CA HIS A 691 6.95 -7.23 102.38
C HIS A 691 6.83 -6.12 103.43
N GLY A 692 5.96 -5.12 103.21
CA GLY A 692 5.69 -4.05 104.18
C GLY A 692 4.73 -4.41 105.31
N LEU A 693 4.14 -5.61 105.31
CA LEU A 693 3.28 -6.08 106.40
C LEU A 693 4.15 -6.61 107.56
N PRO A 694 4.11 -6.00 108.77
CA PRO A 694 4.89 -6.47 109.90
C PRO A 694 4.50 -7.91 110.25
N VAL A 695 5.49 -8.80 110.23
CA VAL A 695 5.36 -10.20 110.61
C VAL A 695 4.93 -10.26 112.08
N THR A 696 3.80 -10.89 112.35
CA THR A 696 3.31 -11.10 113.72
C THR A 696 4.33 -11.91 114.52
N PRO A 697 4.81 -11.44 115.68
CA PRO A 697 5.66 -12.24 116.56
C PRO A 697 4.80 -13.30 117.25
N GLY A 698 4.91 -14.57 116.86
CA GLY A 698 4.15 -15.63 117.51
C GLY A 698 4.39 -17.04 116.97
N LYS A 699 4.94 -17.87 117.86
CA LYS A 699 5.00 -19.35 117.89
C LYS A 699 6.16 -20.05 117.18
N VAL A 700 7.19 -20.32 118.00
CA VAL A 700 8.12 -21.45 117.91
C VAL A 700 7.32 -22.77 117.97
N SER A 701 7.57 -23.69 117.05
CA SER A 701 7.00 -25.05 117.03
C SER A 701 8.11 -26.06 116.74
N TYR A 702 8.26 -27.04 117.63
CA TYR A 702 9.24 -28.14 117.57
C TYR A 702 8.76 -29.29 116.66
N GLY A 703 9.71 -29.88 115.91
CA GLY A 703 9.89 -31.30 115.56
C GLY A 703 8.78 -32.12 114.86
N THR A 704 9.15 -32.88 113.81
CA THR A 704 9.26 -34.37 113.84
C THR A 704 9.58 -34.98 112.47
N THR A 705 10.35 -36.07 112.51
CA THR A 705 10.80 -36.95 111.43
C THR A 705 9.74 -37.97 111.00
N SER A 706 9.65 -38.32 109.71
CA SER A 706 9.33 -39.69 109.27
C SER A 706 9.70 -39.95 107.80
N SER A 707 10.24 -41.15 107.59
CA SER A 707 10.53 -41.82 106.32
C SER A 707 9.27 -42.14 105.52
N THR A 708 9.39 -42.37 104.21
CA THR A 708 9.08 -43.64 103.50
C THR A 708 9.26 -43.48 101.97
N THR A 709 10.08 -44.35 101.38
CA THR A 709 10.27 -44.70 99.94
C THR A 709 9.07 -45.51 99.41
N PRO A 710 8.80 -45.70 98.07
CA PRO A 710 9.70 -46.37 97.12
C PRO A 710 9.69 -45.92 95.63
N ASN A 711 10.89 -45.90 95.05
CA ASN A 711 11.39 -46.71 93.92
C ASN A 711 10.45 -47.02 92.70
N VAL A 712 10.88 -46.67 91.48
CA VAL A 712 11.41 -47.58 90.41
C VAL A 712 11.43 -46.91 89.00
N MET A 713 12.55 -47.16 88.30
CA MET A 713 12.81 -47.19 86.83
C MET A 713 13.23 -45.94 86.04
N THR A 714 14.55 -45.87 85.85
CA THR A 714 15.29 -45.41 84.66
C THR A 714 15.20 -46.44 83.50
N PRO A 715 15.63 -46.13 82.26
CA PRO A 715 17.05 -46.20 81.88
C PRO A 715 17.53 -45.01 81.00
N GLY A 716 18.85 -44.87 80.88
CA GLY A 716 19.55 -43.70 80.35
C GLY A 716 19.85 -43.70 78.84
N TYR A 717 20.55 -42.68 78.36
CA TYR A 717 21.98 -42.74 78.01
C TYR A 717 22.55 -41.33 77.68
N VAL A 718 23.56 -40.90 78.46
CA VAL A 718 24.90 -40.40 78.08
C VAL A 718 25.07 -39.51 76.81
N ARG A 719 25.56 -38.26 76.98
CA ARG A 719 26.99 -37.86 76.82
C ARG A 719 27.20 -36.35 77.10
N THR A 720 28.18 -36.07 77.95
CA THR A 720 28.79 -34.77 78.30
C THR A 720 29.88 -34.38 77.27
N PRO A 721 30.79 -33.38 77.45
CA PRO A 721 30.89 -32.30 78.47
C PRO A 721 31.34 -30.90 77.92
N HIS A 722 31.42 -29.92 78.84
CA HIS A 722 32.61 -29.10 79.17
C HIS A 722 32.66 -27.57 78.92
N PHE A 723 33.17 -26.92 79.99
CA PHE A 723 33.92 -25.66 80.13
C PHE A 723 33.18 -24.34 80.49
N SER A 724 33.26 -24.02 81.79
CA SER A 724 33.46 -22.70 82.40
C SER A 724 34.96 -22.39 82.45
N PRO A 725 35.39 -21.12 82.58
CA PRO A 725 35.96 -20.70 83.86
C PRO A 725 35.60 -19.25 84.29
N TYR A 726 35.40 -19.03 85.61
CA TYR A 726 36.26 -18.24 86.53
C TYR A 726 37.10 -17.07 85.94
N GLN A 727 37.38 -15.92 86.57
CA GLN A 727 37.16 -15.32 87.91
C GLN A 727 37.63 -13.84 87.87
N ASP A 728 37.36 -13.11 88.96
CA ASP A 728 38.11 -11.96 89.54
C ASP A 728 37.44 -10.58 89.59
N SER A 729 37.06 -10.23 90.82
CA SER A 729 37.06 -8.86 91.37
C SER A 729 38.50 -8.49 91.76
N PRO A 730 38.81 -7.20 92.00
CA PRO A 730 38.80 -6.75 93.40
C PRO A 730 38.37 -5.28 93.65
N SER A 731 37.79 -5.07 94.83
CA SER A 731 37.85 -3.88 95.73
C SER A 731 38.25 -2.51 95.16
N ASN A 732 37.52 -1.43 95.47
CA ASN A 732 37.68 -0.66 96.71
C ASN A 732 36.63 0.47 96.88
N ARG A 733 36.51 0.89 98.15
CA ARG A 733 35.77 1.98 98.79
C ARG A 733 35.60 3.30 98.00
N HIS A 734 34.43 3.94 98.14
CA HIS A 734 34.23 5.12 99.01
C HIS A 734 32.84 5.74 98.75
N THR A 735 32.00 5.82 99.79
CA THR A 735 31.22 7.04 100.02
C THR A 735 32.17 8.07 100.63
N PRO A 736 32.04 9.37 100.33
CA PRO A 736 31.25 10.20 101.24
C PRO A 736 30.56 11.43 100.64
N GLY A 737 29.46 11.81 101.31
CA GLY A 737 29.12 13.21 101.59
C GLY A 737 28.46 14.01 100.47
N GLN A 738 27.76 15.09 100.75
CA GLN A 738 27.31 15.66 102.01
C GLN A 738 26.46 16.88 101.60
N GLN A 739 25.41 17.14 102.40
CA GLN A 739 24.98 18.49 102.79
C GLN A 739 24.39 19.42 101.72
N GLN A 740 23.45 20.30 102.00
CA GLN A 740 22.49 20.60 103.08
C GLN A 740 22.01 21.99 102.67
N GLN A 741 20.73 22.31 102.78
CA GLN A 741 20.37 23.65 103.26
C GLN A 741 19.22 23.55 104.27
N HIS A 742 19.65 23.71 105.53
CA HIS A 742 19.10 24.55 106.60
C HIS A 742 17.60 24.85 106.65
N SER A 743 17.00 24.53 107.80
CA SER A 743 16.50 25.60 108.66
C SER A 743 16.57 25.21 110.14
N THR A 744 16.82 26.23 110.94
CA THR A 744 17.32 26.31 112.31
C THR A 744 16.24 26.16 113.39
N HIS A 745 16.55 25.49 114.52
CA HIS A 745 16.38 26.10 115.86
C HIS A 745 16.99 25.27 117.02
N LEU A 746 17.97 25.90 117.67
CA LEU A 746 18.37 25.94 119.09
C LEU A 746 17.88 24.88 120.10
N GLY A 747 18.84 24.34 120.87
CA GLY A 747 18.77 24.43 122.34
C GLY A 747 18.87 23.15 123.19
N HIS A 748 20.05 22.92 123.77
CA HIS A 748 20.34 22.33 125.09
C HIS A 748 20.42 20.79 125.32
N THR A 749 21.59 20.42 125.84
CA THR A 749 21.98 19.25 126.66
C THR A 749 21.38 19.34 128.09
N PRO A 750 21.56 18.41 129.06
CA PRO A 750 22.34 17.16 129.08
C PRO A 750 21.68 15.92 129.78
N ARG A 751 22.37 14.77 129.68
CA ARG A 751 22.59 13.74 130.74
C ARG A 751 21.45 12.77 131.16
N TYR A 752 21.67 11.49 130.83
CA TYR A 752 21.54 10.27 131.65
C TYR A 752 20.22 9.99 132.42
N GLN A 753 19.48 8.94 132.01
CA GLN A 753 19.21 7.69 132.76
C GLN A 753 17.92 6.99 132.28
N SER A 754 17.99 5.66 132.16
CA SER A 754 16.98 4.68 132.60
C SER A 754 15.48 4.95 132.32
N SER A 755 14.88 4.18 131.40
CA SER A 755 13.79 3.22 131.73
C SER A 755 13.12 2.68 130.47
N ALA A 756 12.85 1.38 130.46
CA ALA A 756 11.97 0.73 129.50
C ALA A 756 10.51 1.14 129.80
N ALA A 757 9.88 1.85 128.87
CA ALA A 757 8.45 2.15 128.90
C ALA A 757 7.73 1.33 127.80
N PRO A 758 6.60 0.68 128.10
CA PRO A 758 5.82 -0.04 127.10
C PRO A 758 5.18 0.94 126.11
N ALA A 759 5.26 0.63 124.82
CA ALA A 759 4.55 1.36 123.77
C ALA A 759 3.10 1.63 124.18
N SER A 760 2.68 2.89 124.07
CA SER A 760 1.34 3.31 124.46
C SER A 760 0.30 2.64 123.57
N MET A 761 -0.87 2.35 124.13
CA MET A 761 -1.99 1.71 123.44
C MET A 761 -2.40 2.43 122.13
N GLU A 762 -2.15 3.74 122.03
CA GLU A 762 -2.45 4.56 120.84
C GLU A 762 -1.55 4.25 119.64
N GLU A 763 -0.25 4.00 119.84
CA GLU A 763 0.65 3.57 118.75
C GLU A 763 0.25 2.21 118.19
N TYR A 764 -0.21 1.30 119.07
CA TYR A 764 -0.72 0.00 118.64
C TYR A 764 -2.02 0.10 117.84
N GLN A 765 -2.93 1.01 118.23
CA GLN A 765 -4.15 1.27 117.48
C GLN A 765 -3.88 1.93 116.12
N SER A 766 -2.95 2.88 116.06
CA SER A 766 -2.42 3.47 114.82
C SER A 766 -1.88 2.39 113.86
N LEU A 767 -1.00 1.52 114.35
CA LEU A 767 -0.43 0.41 113.57
C LEU A 767 -1.49 -0.59 113.09
N LEU A 768 -2.54 -0.83 113.87
CA LEU A 768 -3.68 -1.67 113.48
C LEU A 768 -4.49 -1.04 112.34
N VAL A 769 -4.72 0.27 112.38
CA VAL A 769 -5.41 1.01 111.31
C VAL A 769 -4.57 0.98 110.03
N ASP A 770 -3.27 1.22 110.13
CA ASP A 770 -2.35 1.18 108.99
C ASP A 770 -2.22 -0.23 108.41
N ARG A 771 -2.16 -1.27 109.25
CA ARG A 771 -2.21 -2.66 108.79
C ARG A 771 -3.49 -2.97 108.03
N LYS A 772 -4.66 -2.54 108.53
CA LYS A 772 -5.95 -2.72 107.83
C LYS A 772 -6.00 -1.93 106.51
N ARG A 773 -5.43 -0.72 106.47
CA ARG A 773 -5.33 0.11 105.26
C ARG A 773 -4.43 -0.55 104.21
N LEU A 774 -3.25 -1.02 104.61
CA LEU A 774 -2.31 -1.77 103.76
C LEU A 774 -2.94 -3.07 103.28
N GLN A 775 -3.70 -3.78 104.12
CA GLN A 775 -4.39 -5.01 103.73
C GLN A 775 -5.49 -4.75 102.70
N ARG A 776 -6.27 -3.66 102.82
CA ARG A 776 -7.22 -3.23 101.78
C ARG A 776 -6.53 -2.85 100.49
N GLN A 777 -5.43 -2.09 100.57
CA GLN A 777 -4.63 -1.75 99.38
C GLN A 777 -4.05 -3.01 98.71
N LEU A 778 -3.60 -3.97 99.50
CA LEU A 778 -3.14 -5.27 99.01
C LEU A 778 -4.26 -6.00 98.27
N GLN A 779 -5.45 -6.12 98.86
CA GLN A 779 -6.61 -6.75 98.21
C GLN A 779 -6.99 -6.06 96.90
N ILE A 780 -7.04 -4.73 96.86
CA ILE A 780 -7.35 -3.96 95.64
C ILE A 780 -6.27 -4.21 94.57
N SER A 781 -4.99 -4.19 94.96
CA SER A 781 -3.90 -4.44 94.02
C SER A 781 -3.89 -5.88 93.50
N GLN A 782 -4.19 -6.87 94.33
CA GLN A 782 -4.35 -8.28 93.93
C GLN A 782 -5.53 -8.46 92.97
N TYR A 783 -6.67 -7.84 93.25
CA TYR A 783 -7.83 -7.84 92.35
C TYR A 783 -7.48 -7.23 90.98
N ASN A 784 -6.79 -6.09 90.98
CA ASN A 784 -6.35 -5.44 89.75
C ASN A 784 -5.38 -6.33 88.96
N VAL A 785 -4.43 -7.01 89.60
CA VAL A 785 -3.53 -7.97 88.91
C VAL A 785 -4.32 -9.06 88.19
N VAL A 786 -5.33 -9.64 88.84
CA VAL A 786 -6.16 -10.69 88.22
C VAL A 786 -6.92 -10.12 87.02
N ARG A 787 -7.56 -8.96 87.18
CA ARG A 787 -8.29 -8.27 86.11
C ARG A 787 -7.41 -7.97 84.89
N TYR A 788 -6.20 -7.44 85.11
CA TYR A 788 -5.27 -7.15 84.01
C TYR A 788 -4.70 -8.43 83.38
N LYS A 789 -4.48 -9.51 84.15
CA LYS A 789 -4.08 -10.81 83.59
C LYS A 789 -5.15 -11.37 82.66
N ASP A 790 -6.43 -11.25 83.02
CA ASP A 790 -7.52 -11.71 82.17
C ASP A 790 -7.71 -10.83 80.93
N ALA A 791 -7.52 -9.50 81.07
CA ALA A 791 -7.47 -8.60 79.92
C ALA A 791 -6.32 -8.95 78.95
N VAL A 792 -5.12 -9.26 79.45
CA VAL A 792 -3.99 -9.73 78.63
C VAL A 792 -4.32 -11.04 77.90
N LYS A 793 -4.95 -12.01 78.57
CA LYS A 793 -5.38 -13.26 77.91
C LYS A 793 -6.36 -12.98 76.78
N GLU A 794 -7.29 -12.05 76.97
CA GLU A 794 -8.26 -11.68 75.93
C GLU A 794 -7.58 -10.97 74.75
N MET A 795 -6.63 -10.07 75.01
CA MET A 795 -5.83 -9.46 73.94
C MET A 795 -4.97 -10.48 73.19
N ARG A 796 -4.46 -11.53 73.85
CA ARG A 796 -3.76 -12.63 73.18
C ARG A 796 -4.69 -13.43 72.26
N LYS A 797 -5.95 -13.66 72.65
CA LYS A 797 -6.94 -14.29 71.77
C LYS A 797 -7.29 -13.40 70.59
N GLN A 798 -7.48 -12.10 70.82
CA GLN A 798 -7.75 -11.14 69.74
C GLN A 798 -6.56 -11.06 68.77
N LYS A 799 -5.33 -11.03 69.29
CA LYS A 799 -4.11 -11.10 68.50
C LYS A 799 -4.08 -12.37 67.66
N ALA A 800 -4.28 -13.54 68.26
CA ALA A 800 -4.30 -14.81 67.54
C ALA A 800 -5.42 -14.87 66.48
N ALA A 801 -6.59 -14.28 66.73
CA ALA A 801 -7.67 -14.20 65.76
C ALA A 801 -7.35 -13.25 64.58
N VAL A 802 -6.64 -12.15 64.83
CA VAL A 802 -6.17 -11.23 63.79
C VAL A 802 -5.01 -11.85 63.02
N GLU A 803 -4.08 -12.55 63.68
CA GLU A 803 -3.01 -13.31 63.04
C GLU A 803 -3.55 -14.45 62.19
N ASP A 804 -4.58 -15.19 62.62
CA ASP A 804 -5.24 -16.21 61.81
C ASP A 804 -5.96 -15.58 60.60
N LYS A 805 -6.63 -14.43 60.77
CA LYS A 805 -7.17 -13.66 59.63
C LYS A 805 -6.07 -13.23 58.67
N LEU A 806 -4.94 -12.73 59.19
CA LEU A 806 -3.79 -12.32 58.40
C LEU A 806 -3.18 -13.52 57.66
N LEU A 807 -3.01 -14.66 58.34
CA LEU A 807 -2.55 -15.92 57.79
C LEU A 807 -3.50 -16.47 56.73
N ARG A 808 -4.82 -16.34 56.89
CA ARG A 808 -5.79 -16.70 55.84
C ARG A 808 -5.68 -15.77 54.64
N THR A 809 -5.57 -14.45 54.85
CA THR A 809 -5.35 -13.50 53.73
C THR A 809 -3.98 -13.73 53.05
N ALA A 810 -2.95 -14.07 53.82
CA ALA A 810 -1.62 -14.35 53.32
C ALA A 810 -1.52 -15.74 52.67
N ALA A 811 -2.28 -16.73 53.16
CA ALA A 811 -2.38 -18.06 52.58
C ALA A 811 -3.20 -18.04 51.29
N VAL A 812 -4.22 -17.18 51.18
CA VAL A 812 -4.87 -16.86 49.89
C VAL A 812 -3.85 -16.32 48.87
N THR A 813 -2.79 -15.64 49.32
CA THR A 813 -1.67 -15.21 48.45
C THR A 813 -0.51 -16.21 48.30
N ARG A 814 -0.32 -17.20 49.19
CA ARG A 814 0.88 -18.09 49.19
C ARG A 814 0.63 -19.59 49.04
N ALA A 815 -0.55 -20.13 49.39
CA ALA A 815 -0.76 -21.58 49.42
C ALA A 815 -1.53 -22.08 48.17
N PRO A 816 -0.94 -22.95 47.31
CA PRO A 816 -1.56 -23.43 46.08
C PRO A 816 -2.64 -24.52 46.27
N THR A 817 -3.05 -24.84 47.49
CA THR A 817 -3.86 -26.04 47.77
C THR A 817 -5.10 -25.68 48.58
N GLY A 818 -6.25 -25.57 47.89
CA GLY A 818 -7.58 -25.54 48.50
C GLY A 818 -8.56 -24.56 47.85
N GLN A 819 -8.08 -23.37 47.50
CA GLN A 819 -8.77 -22.42 46.61
C GLN A 819 -7.95 -22.26 45.33
N GLY A 820 -7.89 -23.35 44.55
CA GLY A 820 -7.12 -23.42 43.32
C GLY A 820 -7.64 -22.54 42.17
N SER A 821 -8.57 -21.62 42.39
CA SER A 821 -8.93 -20.61 41.39
C SER A 821 -7.91 -19.46 41.45
N SER A 822 -7.81 -18.67 42.52
CA SER A 822 -7.08 -17.40 42.47
C SER A 822 -5.59 -17.49 42.08
N ILE A 823 -4.82 -18.47 42.57
CA ILE A 823 -3.39 -18.60 42.18
C ILE A 823 -3.26 -19.19 40.78
N LYS A 824 -4.12 -20.15 40.40
CA LYS A 824 -4.17 -20.62 39.01
C LYS A 824 -4.67 -19.53 38.08
N ASP A 825 -5.53 -18.63 38.54
CA ASP A 825 -6.04 -17.49 37.80
C ASP A 825 -4.90 -16.50 37.61
N ILE A 826 -4.11 -16.18 38.63
CA ILE A 826 -2.90 -15.35 38.51
C ILE A 826 -1.86 -16.00 37.59
N GLN A 827 -1.58 -17.30 37.72
CA GLN A 827 -0.65 -18.00 36.83
C GLN A 827 -1.18 -18.08 35.39
N MET A 828 -2.48 -18.33 35.21
CA MET A 828 -3.17 -18.28 33.93
C MET A 828 -3.10 -16.86 33.36
N LEU A 829 -3.22 -15.83 34.20
CA LEU A 829 -3.07 -14.43 33.81
C LEU A 829 -1.66 -14.08 33.39
N VAL A 830 -0.64 -14.50 34.15
CA VAL A 830 0.76 -14.33 33.75
C VAL A 830 1.02 -15.03 32.41
N THR A 831 0.42 -16.21 32.21
CA THR A 831 0.52 -16.96 30.94
C THR A 831 -0.22 -16.23 29.81
N GLN A 832 -1.42 -15.70 30.08
CA GLN A 832 -2.19 -14.88 29.15
C GLN A 832 -1.45 -13.58 28.80
N LEU A 833 -0.80 -12.94 29.77
CA LEU A 833 -0.06 -11.70 29.61
C LEU A 833 1.24 -11.95 28.83
N ARG A 834 1.92 -13.08 29.08
CA ARG A 834 3.05 -13.55 28.25
C ARG A 834 2.61 -13.86 26.82
N TYR A 835 1.46 -14.50 26.65
CA TYR A 835 0.86 -14.75 25.34
C TYR A 835 0.50 -13.45 24.61
N ILE A 836 -0.13 -12.48 25.30
CA ILE A 836 -0.48 -11.17 24.75
C ILE A 836 0.78 -10.41 24.38
N LYS A 837 1.84 -10.40 25.20
CA LYS A 837 3.13 -9.78 24.87
C LYS A 837 3.76 -10.41 23.63
N ALA A 838 3.81 -11.74 23.56
CA ALA A 838 4.32 -12.46 22.39
C ALA A 838 3.47 -12.22 21.14
N ARG A 839 2.16 -12.04 21.30
CA ARG A 839 1.25 -11.69 20.21
C ARG A 839 1.40 -10.24 19.76
N LEU A 840 1.58 -9.30 20.69
CA LEU A 840 1.87 -7.89 20.39
C LEU A 840 3.16 -7.75 19.60
N ARG A 841 4.23 -8.45 20.00
CA ARG A 841 5.50 -8.47 19.23
C ARG A 841 5.30 -9.00 17.81
N ARG A 842 4.53 -10.08 17.62
CA ARG A 842 4.19 -10.60 16.29
C ARG A 842 3.37 -9.60 15.46
N GLU A 843 2.42 -8.91 16.07
CA GLU A 843 1.66 -7.86 15.39
C GLU A 843 2.49 -6.60 15.09
N GLU A 844 3.43 -6.23 15.95
CA GLU A 844 4.39 -5.15 15.69
C GLU A 844 5.27 -5.48 14.48
N ALA A 845 5.81 -6.71 14.43
CA ALA A 845 6.53 -7.21 13.25
C ALA A 845 5.64 -7.18 12.00
N TYR A 846 4.39 -7.65 12.10
CA TYR A 846 3.45 -7.61 10.96
C TYR A 846 3.11 -6.18 10.51
N ARG A 847 2.95 -5.23 11.43
CA ARG A 847 2.74 -3.80 11.10
C ARG A 847 3.98 -3.17 10.50
N PHE A 848 5.16 -3.57 10.96
CA PHE A 848 6.43 -3.18 10.37
C PHE A 848 6.51 -3.67 8.93
N ASP A 849 6.21 -4.95 8.66
CA ASP A 849 6.17 -5.53 7.31
C ASP A 849 5.15 -4.83 6.40
N LEU A 850 3.95 -4.52 6.90
CA LEU A 850 2.95 -3.76 6.15
C LEU A 850 3.41 -2.33 5.84
N ARG A 851 4.10 -1.68 6.79
CA ARG A 851 4.67 -0.35 6.57
C ARG A 851 5.78 -0.44 5.51
N PHE A 852 6.62 -1.46 5.58
CA PHE A 852 7.64 -1.74 4.57
C PHE A 852 7.01 -1.96 3.19
N MET A 853 6.02 -2.85 3.04
CA MET A 853 5.30 -3.08 1.78
C MET A 853 4.66 -1.80 1.23
N LYS A 854 4.02 -1.00 2.08
CA LYS A 854 3.45 0.29 1.65
C LYS A 854 4.53 1.21 1.10
N THR A 855 5.67 1.30 1.79
CA THR A 855 6.79 2.16 1.39
C THR A 855 7.40 1.65 0.08
N PHE A 856 7.56 0.33 -0.06
CA PHE A 856 8.01 -0.33 -1.28
C PHE A 856 7.08 -0.06 -2.47
N PHE A 857 5.76 -0.24 -2.32
CA PHE A 857 4.81 0.05 -3.40
C PHE A 857 4.78 1.55 -3.76
N LEU A 858 4.89 2.45 -2.79
CA LEU A 858 4.99 3.88 -3.07
C LEU A 858 6.28 4.21 -3.82
N LEU A 859 7.40 3.57 -3.46
CA LEU A 859 8.67 3.70 -4.18
C LEU A 859 8.53 3.18 -5.62
N GLN A 860 7.92 2.01 -5.81
CA GLN A 860 7.70 1.43 -7.14
C GLN A 860 6.79 2.33 -8.01
N ILE A 861 5.72 2.89 -7.44
CA ILE A 861 4.87 3.87 -8.14
C ILE A 861 5.68 5.11 -8.53
N SER A 862 6.53 5.62 -7.63
CA SER A 862 7.37 6.78 -7.91
C SER A 862 8.40 6.51 -9.01
N ALA A 863 8.99 5.31 -9.02
CA ALA A 863 9.91 4.86 -10.06
C ALA A 863 9.21 4.76 -11.41
N TYR A 864 8.03 4.14 -11.48
CA TYR A 864 7.24 4.11 -12.72
C TYR A 864 6.83 5.51 -13.19
N GLN A 865 6.49 6.42 -12.28
CA GLN A 865 6.22 7.82 -12.64
C GLN A 865 7.47 8.53 -13.18
N ALA A 866 8.66 8.22 -12.64
CA ALA A 866 9.92 8.76 -13.13
C ALA A 866 10.28 8.19 -14.51
N CYS A 867 10.19 6.88 -14.72
CA CYS A 867 10.36 6.24 -16.02
C CYS A 867 9.38 6.81 -17.05
N ASN A 868 8.09 6.88 -16.71
CA ASN A 868 7.10 7.47 -17.62
C ASN A 868 7.43 8.93 -17.95
N ARG A 869 7.97 9.72 -17.01
CA ARG A 869 8.41 11.09 -17.31
C ARG A 869 9.62 11.12 -18.24
N ALA A 870 10.58 10.22 -18.04
CA ALA A 870 11.75 10.08 -18.91
C ALA A 870 11.34 9.63 -20.32
N ASP A 871 10.49 8.61 -20.43
CA ASP A 871 9.97 8.13 -21.72
C ASP A 871 9.19 9.24 -22.46
N LEU A 872 8.37 10.01 -21.73
CA LEU A 872 7.67 11.16 -22.31
C LEU A 872 8.66 12.25 -22.77
N ALA A 873 9.77 12.46 -22.06
CA ALA A 873 10.82 13.38 -22.47
C ALA A 873 11.56 12.89 -23.73
N ILE A 874 11.89 11.59 -23.80
CA ILE A 874 12.52 10.97 -24.98
C ILE A 874 11.59 11.09 -26.20
N LEU A 875 10.30 10.78 -26.04
CA LEU A 875 9.31 10.93 -27.12
C LEU A 875 9.20 12.38 -27.59
N GLN A 876 9.26 13.33 -26.65
CA GLN A 876 9.25 14.75 -26.94
C GLN A 876 10.51 15.19 -27.71
N ASP A 877 11.68 14.69 -27.33
CA ASP A 877 12.96 14.93 -28.03
C ASP A 877 12.95 14.34 -29.44
N MET A 878 12.26 13.20 -29.64
CA MET A 878 11.99 12.61 -30.96
C MET A 878 10.93 13.36 -31.79
N GLY A 879 10.40 14.48 -31.30
CA GLY A 879 9.37 15.28 -31.98
C GLY A 879 7.96 14.69 -31.91
N ILE A 880 7.78 13.57 -31.20
CA ILE A 880 6.48 12.95 -30.93
C ILE A 880 5.98 13.53 -29.61
N TYR A 881 5.32 14.68 -29.69
CA TYR A 881 4.68 15.26 -28.52
C TYR A 881 3.51 14.36 -28.10
N PRO A 882 3.53 13.77 -26.90
CA PRO A 882 2.39 13.04 -26.37
C PRO A 882 1.19 13.97 -26.46
N ASP A 883 0.09 13.51 -27.06
CA ASP A 883 -1.09 14.35 -27.16
C ASP A 883 -1.68 14.53 -25.75
N TYR A 884 -1.18 15.52 -25.00
CA TYR A 884 -1.63 15.89 -23.65
C TYR A 884 -3.12 16.28 -23.65
N ARG A 885 -3.75 16.36 -24.83
CA ARG A 885 -5.20 16.48 -25.04
C ARG A 885 -5.95 15.18 -24.74
N GLN A 886 -5.30 14.06 -24.41
CA GLN A 886 -5.96 12.93 -23.75
C GLN A 886 -6.47 13.38 -22.38
N LYS A 887 -7.66 13.99 -22.40
CA LYS A 887 -8.42 14.42 -21.23
C LYS A 887 -8.40 13.26 -20.24
N PRO A 888 -8.08 13.47 -18.95
CA PRO A 888 -8.24 12.43 -17.94
C PRO A 888 -9.63 11.85 -18.14
N LYS A 889 -9.73 10.52 -18.35
CA LYS A 889 -10.99 9.84 -18.70
C LYS A 889 -12.07 10.41 -17.78
N ARG A 890 -13.01 11.18 -18.36
CA ARG A 890 -14.08 11.85 -17.60
C ARG A 890 -14.63 10.84 -16.61
N HIS A 891 -14.58 11.15 -15.33
CA HIS A 891 -15.08 10.24 -14.30
C HIS A 891 -16.50 9.85 -14.70
N ARG A 892 -16.68 8.59 -15.11
CA ARG A 892 -17.97 8.12 -15.56
C ARG A 892 -18.93 8.30 -14.39
N ILE A 893 -20.19 8.63 -14.67
CA ILE A 893 -21.24 8.68 -13.63
C ILE A 893 -21.21 7.40 -12.78
N LYS A 894 -20.87 6.25 -13.39
CA LYS A 894 -20.63 4.99 -12.68
C LYS A 894 -19.53 5.06 -11.62
N SER A 895 -18.39 5.71 -11.90
CA SER A 895 -17.29 5.85 -10.94
C SER A 895 -17.68 6.78 -9.79
N VAL A 896 -18.35 7.90 -10.09
CA VAL A 896 -18.89 8.81 -9.07
C VAL A 896 -19.98 8.11 -8.24
N ALA A 897 -20.88 7.37 -8.89
CA ALA A 897 -21.92 6.59 -8.22
C ALA A 897 -21.33 5.50 -7.32
N LEU A 898 -20.28 4.80 -7.76
CA LEU A 898 -19.56 3.83 -6.92
C LEU A 898 -18.86 4.50 -5.73
N MET A 899 -18.27 5.68 -5.92
CA MET A 899 -17.67 6.45 -4.83
C MET A 899 -18.73 6.94 -3.83
N VAL A 900 -19.89 7.39 -4.30
CA VAL A 900 -21.05 7.75 -3.47
C VAL A 900 -21.58 6.50 -2.75
N LEU A 901 -21.70 5.37 -3.44
CA LEU A 901 -22.12 4.11 -2.84
C LEU A 901 -21.14 3.65 -1.74
N ALA A 902 -19.83 3.80 -2.00
CA ALA A 902 -18.78 3.46 -1.06
C ALA A 902 -18.81 4.37 0.17
N THR A 903 -18.95 5.69 -0.01
CA THR A 903 -19.08 6.64 1.09
C THR A 903 -20.35 6.43 1.90
N VAL A 904 -21.49 6.14 1.26
CA VAL A 904 -22.74 5.76 1.95
C VAL A 904 -22.57 4.44 2.71
N ARG A 905 -21.93 3.42 2.12
CA ARG A 905 -21.63 2.16 2.80
C ARG A 905 -20.71 2.37 4.01
N LEU A 906 -19.67 3.19 3.88
CA LEU A 906 -18.75 3.53 4.96
C LEU A 906 -19.49 4.29 6.08
N ARG A 907 -20.34 5.24 5.74
CA ARG A 907 -21.16 5.98 6.71
C ARG A 907 -22.13 5.08 7.45
N LYS A 908 -22.81 4.17 6.74
CA LYS A 908 -23.72 3.18 7.34
C LYS A 908 -22.97 2.19 8.23
N ARG A 909 -21.78 1.73 7.81
CA ARG A 909 -20.90 0.87 8.62
C ARG A 909 -20.42 1.60 9.88
N HIS A 910 -20.13 2.89 9.79
CA HIS A 910 -19.76 3.72 10.95
C HIS A 910 -20.94 3.93 11.91
N GLN A 911 -22.16 4.17 11.42
CA GLN A 911 -23.36 4.26 12.25
C GLN A 911 -23.68 2.95 12.97
N LEU A 912 -23.59 1.81 12.28
CA LEU A 912 -23.73 0.48 12.90
C LEU A 912 -22.66 0.25 13.97
N TYR A 913 -21.45 0.77 13.77
CA TYR A 913 -20.38 0.69 14.76
C TYR A 913 -20.73 1.50 16.02
N LEU A 914 -21.26 2.72 15.87
CA LEU A 914 -21.72 3.54 17.00
C LEU A 914 -22.87 2.85 17.75
N GLU A 915 -23.86 2.31 17.04
CA GLU A 915 -24.99 1.60 17.65
C GLU A 915 -24.53 0.34 18.40
N TYR A 916 -23.56 -0.39 17.84
CA TYR A 916 -22.95 -1.55 18.49
C TYR A 916 -22.17 -1.14 19.75
N ASP A 917 -21.43 -0.04 19.70
CA ASP A 917 -20.69 0.50 20.84
C ASP A 917 -21.65 0.95 21.96
N ASP A 918 -22.77 1.58 21.62
CA ASP A 918 -23.80 1.98 22.59
C ASP A 918 -24.50 0.77 23.21
N LYS A 919 -24.86 -0.25 22.42
CA LYS A 919 -25.39 -1.52 22.95
C LYS A 919 -24.38 -2.23 23.85
N ARG A 920 -23.09 -2.16 23.52
CA ARG A 920 -22.02 -2.70 24.35
C ARG A 920 -21.91 -1.95 25.68
N LYS A 921 -21.95 -0.61 25.67
CA LYS A 921 -21.98 0.22 26.89
C LYS A 921 -23.22 -0.07 27.74
N GLN A 922 -24.40 -0.24 27.13
CA GLN A 922 -25.62 -0.61 27.85
C GLN A 922 -25.53 -2.00 28.48
N ARG A 923 -24.97 -2.99 27.77
CA ARG A 923 -24.71 -4.32 28.34
C ARG A 923 -23.71 -4.24 29.50
N HIS A 924 -22.68 -3.41 29.39
CA HIS A 924 -21.74 -3.20 30.49
C HIS A 924 -22.41 -2.56 31.71
N LYS A 925 -23.31 -1.59 31.50
CA LYS A 925 -24.13 -0.98 32.55
C LYS A 925 -25.19 -1.91 33.17
N LEU A 926 -25.59 -2.96 32.47
CA LEU A 926 -26.51 -4.00 32.98
C LEU A 926 -25.77 -5.13 33.72
N LEU A 927 -24.47 -5.29 33.45
CA LEU A 927 -23.62 -6.30 34.08
C LEU A 927 -22.86 -5.77 35.30
N MET A 928 -22.70 -4.45 35.39
CA MET A 928 -22.36 -3.71 36.61
C MET A 928 -23.64 -3.46 37.40
#